data_AF-A0A814H3L5-F1
#
_entry.id   AF-A0A814H3L5-F1
#
_cell.length_a   1.000
_cell.length_b   1.000
_cell.length_c   1.000
_cell.angle_alpha   90.00
_cell.angle_beta   90.00
_cell.angle_gamma   90.00
#
_symmetry.space_group_name_H-M   'P 1'
#
loop_
_entity.id
_entity.type
_entity.pdbx_description
1 polymer ?
#
loop_
_entity_poly.entity_id
_entity_poly.type
_entity_poly.pdbx_seq_one_letter_code
_entity_poly.pdbx_strand_id
1 'polypeptide(L)'
;MKGYLYSQDGSYAFPLGPKVTTIGRENCDISINSSNVDNQHALLEYDNEQHCFILKDLNSSTGSYVHDCRVQNAAVRLADGDILRFGYNGLPLEFRVEQTETTMPSIYQRQPAGNSLHVITQTIPSRRANSTTSQYPQQIDVQQNPGFSLRTRPSSAGTKKPLGIATSTTQSSNALRDSQIRPITNAWTITSTGNPNRSLINGSFCGEVDLTGQDNTEIINRVDQLEKEVKGRDGQIRELTNKVRTLEPLSSTFTSEVQSLKTELDKVKREKHAASGLVSSLQRDLHSKESDLAKLSREIEGIKNDSREKDLRFQTLQSKFNLLRDRTRAEAERSTKEKEQKLQIAEKQVNELNESINRLKSQLQDTEKQLLKVTQNEQNLKQEYDQAREQLVQFQQNETKLKSDLADSQRKLNQSSADIWQCFSDEEYNEDQHDIIEQIQQLKQQLTQSNAEIENLQAAQSSRNEQFKESLTKLIQRFTDAVGEETTADVLAQARQEISDAEGADSDDGNVIGLFKTGAITAIDSHLKVLSRMNDLSSQQSDYEQNLASIRQQHEELEREKQNFLLEQTSREQSFKSELEQIAAEKDASWQERLKEECDRIREQTSSSQQEHDEQIQSLSEQLQAMTAQNNESLEKWINLQTESTQKIDELTTKLQECQQELSEARERLNEFTDLQEKQRQELADLEKAKNDIIEDLNGQIRVFKDQVRQFSITIVQLEKTVGEEQEKRIKIETELESSNKTVNDSPTTSPVENIIPVIPVLTAPVTDLSHELFAYKLRVQEQEQIIISLRRDLAGMTARLSDVHGELSDKQKYALEKSEATIREQTKELNETRLKLSKLSDIVDKQTVQIETLQSDLSKSKILADQYQLLVDQRQTDIERLTKSLEQKDLVVQQVEKTTQDEGRITHELVAVGAQCRGERHEQTIGRQREALNELRARIKSLEQLRPVNPSYEKVLQQVVVLKRELAELRARQALPTDIPYLSTPSGANSVHQQSQRQSSSTNHSDQLSETQRIVEEKAAHAETTHSLQSCDDLHNGFTRRLAQILEIDDESLSNVAPIASLSTTDRYVALQQRQRTTEILIQKIEMLRERLTRKEELLRDYEKDLGKLRQAEILLREKNVLLQDLETDKRAKDDEALFLRNTLRETQDNLNQEKRTNSSIKLRRNIDESQTTELIRRSGGSKVTLHHHCPPDASGKIRTVKHDLNQKIARKDYEIKTLKQELNEALDTLSEQSHKVRQLEIQSKDGIDGSNVLTS
;
A
#
# COMPACT_ATOMS: atom_id res chain seq x y z
N MET A 1 4.37 -31.54 22.21
CA MET A 1 5.37 -30.46 22.21
C MET A 1 5.42 -29.82 23.57
N LYS A 2 6.57 -29.24 23.96
CA LYS A 2 6.65 -28.20 25.01
C LYS A 2 7.29 -26.96 24.39
N GLY A 3 6.66 -25.80 24.56
CA GLY A 3 7.22 -24.53 24.15
C GLY A 3 7.98 -23.86 25.29
N TYR A 4 9.01 -23.10 24.96
CA TYR A 4 9.85 -22.35 25.90
C TYR A 4 10.20 -20.99 25.29
N LEU A 5 10.34 -19.96 26.13
CA LEU A 5 10.89 -18.66 25.77
C LEU A 5 12.23 -18.46 26.46
N TYR A 6 13.32 -18.37 25.69
CA TYR A 6 14.69 -18.19 26.17
C TYR A 6 15.08 -16.71 26.13
N SER A 7 15.77 -16.22 27.17
CA SER A 7 16.52 -14.95 27.08
C SER A 7 17.61 -15.05 26.01
N GLN A 8 17.94 -13.95 25.34
CA GLN A 8 18.98 -13.91 24.29
C GLN A 8 20.37 -14.37 24.78
N ASP A 9 20.68 -14.24 26.07
CA ASP A 9 21.91 -14.74 26.68
C ASP A 9 21.87 -16.25 27.05
N GLY A 10 20.74 -16.94 26.79
CA GLY A 10 20.45 -18.30 27.27
C GLY A 10 20.26 -18.41 28.80
N SER A 11 20.32 -17.29 29.52
CA SER A 11 20.42 -17.23 30.99
C SER A 11 19.14 -17.61 31.75
N TYR A 12 17.98 -17.49 31.11
CA TYR A 12 16.68 -17.83 31.65
C TYR A 12 15.79 -18.45 30.57
N ALA A 13 14.97 -19.44 30.94
CA ALA A 13 14.02 -20.11 30.07
C ALA A 13 12.65 -20.19 30.76
N PHE A 14 11.63 -19.59 30.15
CA PHE A 14 10.25 -19.62 30.64
C PHE A 14 9.48 -20.75 29.95
N PRO A 15 9.01 -21.79 30.67
CA PRO A 15 8.19 -22.83 30.08
C PRO A 15 6.78 -22.29 29.76
N LEU A 16 6.28 -22.59 28.57
CA LEU A 16 4.90 -22.27 28.19
C LEU A 16 3.90 -23.26 28.79
N GLY A 17 2.70 -22.77 29.13
CA GLY A 17 1.60 -23.58 29.61
C GLY A 17 1.06 -24.54 28.53
N PRO A 18 0.45 -25.68 28.93
CA PRO A 18 0.06 -26.75 27.99
C PRO A 18 -1.16 -26.42 27.12
N LYS A 19 -1.74 -25.22 27.24
CA LYS A 19 -2.84 -24.71 26.38
C LYS A 19 -2.74 -23.21 26.19
N VAL A 20 -2.59 -22.44 27.27
CA VAL A 20 -2.49 -20.98 27.26
C VAL A 20 -1.39 -20.57 28.23
N THR A 21 -0.67 -19.50 27.88
CA THR A 21 0.30 -18.79 28.72
C THR A 21 -0.01 -17.31 28.66
N THR A 22 -0.21 -16.67 29.80
CA THR A 22 -0.41 -15.21 29.90
C THR A 22 0.92 -14.51 30.14
N ILE A 23 1.13 -13.35 29.49
CA ILE A 23 2.36 -12.57 29.56
C ILE A 23 1.99 -11.12 29.91
N GLY A 24 2.65 -10.55 30.91
CA GLY A 24 2.36 -9.22 31.42
C GLY A 24 3.22 -8.88 32.63
N ARG A 25 2.90 -7.79 33.34
CA ARG A 25 3.67 -7.34 34.51
C ARG A 25 3.23 -7.99 35.83
N GLU A 26 1.95 -8.30 35.97
CA GLU A 26 1.33 -8.73 37.24
C GLU A 26 0.23 -9.78 36.99
N ASN A 27 0.15 -10.81 37.82
CA ASN A 27 -0.83 -11.91 37.72
C ASN A 27 -0.85 -12.62 36.34
N CYS A 28 0.32 -12.76 35.72
CA CYS A 28 0.54 -13.50 34.46
C CYS A 28 1.52 -14.65 34.66
N ASP A 29 1.34 -15.74 33.91
CA ASP A 29 2.18 -16.95 33.96
C ASP A 29 3.67 -16.64 33.70
N ILE A 30 3.93 -15.70 32.77
CA ILE A 30 5.24 -15.07 32.58
C ILE A 30 5.12 -13.60 32.98
N SER A 31 5.69 -13.27 34.14
CA SER A 31 5.70 -11.91 34.70
C SER A 31 6.98 -11.17 34.32
N ILE A 32 6.88 -10.23 33.37
CA ILE A 32 8.00 -9.39 32.89
C ILE A 32 7.95 -8.05 33.65
N ASN A 33 8.87 -7.86 34.59
CA ASN A 33 8.91 -6.67 35.45
C ASN A 33 9.53 -5.46 34.73
N SER A 34 8.78 -4.85 33.82
CA SER A 34 9.15 -3.63 33.08
C SER A 34 8.02 -2.59 33.15
N SER A 35 8.38 -1.30 33.17
CA SER A 35 7.42 -0.19 33.06
C SER A 35 6.70 -0.16 31.70
N ASN A 36 7.30 -0.77 30.68
CA ASN A 36 6.81 -0.73 29.29
C ASN A 36 5.93 -1.94 28.97
N VAL A 37 5.60 -2.78 29.95
CA VAL A 37 4.73 -3.97 29.82
C VAL A 37 3.49 -3.75 30.68
N ASP A 38 2.32 -4.00 30.10
CA ASP A 38 1.03 -3.86 30.77
C ASP A 38 0.77 -5.05 31.72
N ASN A 39 -0.16 -4.88 32.68
CA ASN A 39 -0.48 -5.92 33.67
C ASN A 39 -0.88 -7.24 33.00
N GLN A 40 -1.70 -7.20 31.94
CA GLN A 40 -1.91 -8.28 30.98
C GLN A 40 -1.60 -7.69 29.59
N HIS A 41 -0.55 -8.18 28.93
CA HIS A 41 0.02 -7.55 27.74
C HIS A 41 -0.15 -8.44 26.49
N ALA A 42 0.13 -9.74 26.63
CA ALA A 42 -0.04 -10.72 25.56
C ALA A 42 -0.54 -12.07 26.10
N LEU A 43 -1.06 -12.89 25.18
CA LEU A 43 -1.50 -14.25 25.41
C LEU A 43 -0.89 -15.17 24.35
N LEU A 44 -0.37 -16.31 24.79
CA LEU A 44 0.33 -17.29 23.96
C LEU A 44 -0.38 -18.64 24.07
N GLU A 45 -1.11 -19.02 23.03
CA GLU A 45 -2.02 -20.18 22.99
C GLU A 45 -1.45 -21.30 22.14
N TYR A 46 -1.61 -22.57 22.55
CA TYR A 46 -1.21 -23.74 21.77
C TYR A 46 -2.42 -24.33 21.06
N ASP A 47 -2.42 -24.17 19.73
CA ASP A 47 -3.41 -24.78 18.84
C ASP A 47 -3.12 -26.28 18.71
N ASN A 48 -4.09 -27.08 19.15
CA ASN A 48 -3.98 -28.54 19.14
C ASN A 48 -4.29 -29.14 17.76
N GLU A 49 -4.99 -28.43 16.88
CA GLU A 49 -5.33 -28.86 15.51
C GLU A 49 -4.21 -28.50 14.53
N GLN A 50 -3.63 -27.29 14.65
CA GLN A 50 -2.54 -26.82 13.79
C GLN A 50 -1.12 -27.17 14.31
N HIS A 51 -1.04 -27.78 15.50
CA HIS A 51 0.18 -28.16 16.20
C HIS A 51 1.21 -27.02 16.31
N CYS A 52 0.75 -25.83 16.68
CA CYS A 52 1.58 -24.63 16.77
C CYS A 52 1.17 -23.71 17.91
N PHE A 53 2.13 -22.89 18.36
CA PHE A 53 1.85 -21.80 19.28
C PHE A 53 1.43 -20.55 18.50
N ILE A 54 0.55 -19.75 19.10
CA ILE A 54 -0.07 -18.56 18.52
C ILE A 54 0.04 -17.43 19.54
N LEU A 55 0.75 -16.35 19.18
CA LEU A 55 0.85 -15.14 19.97
C LEU A 55 -0.29 -14.17 19.63
N LYS A 56 -0.88 -13.56 20.65
CA LYS A 56 -1.97 -12.59 20.53
C LYS A 56 -1.73 -11.44 21.50
N ASP A 57 -1.52 -10.24 20.96
CA ASP A 57 -1.49 -9.02 21.76
C ASP A 57 -2.87 -8.72 22.37
N LEU A 58 -2.93 -8.29 23.63
CA LEU A 58 -4.19 -8.03 24.34
C LEU A 58 -4.64 -6.56 24.19
N ASN A 59 -4.36 -5.95 23.05
CA ASN A 59 -4.46 -4.50 22.78
C ASN A 59 -3.62 -3.67 23.76
N SER A 60 -2.37 -4.09 23.95
CA SER A 60 -1.45 -3.48 24.87
C SER A 60 -1.02 -2.07 24.41
N SER A 61 -0.83 -1.19 25.39
CA SER A 61 -0.51 0.22 25.22
C SER A 61 0.76 0.42 24.37
N THR A 62 1.77 -0.41 24.65
CA THR A 62 3.09 -0.40 24.02
C THR A 62 3.27 -1.41 22.89
N GLY A 63 2.44 -2.46 22.82
CA GLY A 63 2.45 -3.47 21.76
C GLY A 63 3.38 -4.67 22.01
N SER A 64 2.95 -5.83 21.53
CA SER A 64 3.78 -7.02 21.31
C SER A 64 4.37 -7.02 19.91
N TYR A 65 5.56 -7.62 19.74
CA TYR A 65 6.32 -7.66 18.50
C TYR A 65 6.89 -9.06 18.24
N VAL A 66 6.93 -9.48 16.97
CA VAL A 66 7.64 -10.68 16.49
C VAL A 66 8.61 -10.22 15.40
N HIS A 67 9.91 -10.46 15.54
CA HIS A 67 10.94 -9.96 14.61
C HIS A 67 10.77 -8.45 14.28
N ASP A 68 10.63 -7.63 15.34
CA ASP A 68 10.29 -6.17 15.30
C ASP A 68 8.99 -5.77 14.59
N CYS A 69 8.26 -6.71 14.01
CA CYS A 69 6.95 -6.46 13.42
C CYS A 69 5.89 -6.44 14.54
N ARG A 70 5.24 -5.28 14.75
CA ARG A 70 4.18 -5.13 15.77
C ARG A 70 2.96 -5.99 15.43
N VAL A 71 2.53 -6.79 16.39
CA VAL A 71 1.28 -7.56 16.32
C VAL A 71 0.10 -6.58 16.44
N GLN A 72 -0.67 -6.39 15.36
CA GLN A 72 -1.79 -5.46 15.31
C GLN A 72 -3.11 -6.19 15.07
N ASN A 73 -3.96 -6.32 16.11
CA ASN A 73 -5.30 -6.94 16.06
C ASN A 73 -5.38 -8.38 15.50
N ALA A 74 -4.24 -9.04 15.28
CA ALA A 74 -4.12 -10.36 14.69
C ALA A 74 -3.53 -11.37 15.69
N ALA A 75 -3.85 -12.64 15.49
CA ALA A 75 -3.17 -13.75 16.15
C ALA A 75 -2.08 -14.28 15.21
N VAL A 76 -0.84 -14.37 15.68
CA VAL A 76 0.35 -14.70 14.88
C VAL A 76 0.85 -16.08 15.26
N ARG A 77 0.86 -17.02 14.32
CA ARG A 77 1.49 -18.33 14.48
C ARG A 77 2.99 -18.14 14.66
N LEU A 78 3.56 -18.78 15.69
CA LEU A 78 5.00 -18.80 15.93
C LEU A 78 5.67 -20.04 15.34
N ALA A 79 6.92 -19.87 14.91
CA ALA A 79 7.85 -20.91 14.48
C ALA A 79 9.04 -21.07 15.45
N ASP A 80 9.70 -22.22 15.42
CA ASP A 80 10.90 -22.50 16.22
C ASP A 80 12.02 -21.53 15.82
N GLY A 81 12.55 -20.76 16.78
CA GLY A 81 13.52 -19.68 16.59
C GLY A 81 12.95 -18.25 16.62
N ASP A 82 11.62 -18.06 16.67
CA ASP A 82 11.02 -16.73 16.59
C ASP A 82 11.41 -15.79 17.74
N ILE A 83 11.89 -14.58 17.43
CA ILE A 83 12.25 -13.58 18.43
C ILE A 83 11.05 -12.70 18.78
N LEU A 84 10.56 -12.83 20.01
CA LEU A 84 9.47 -12.03 20.58
C LEU A 84 10.01 -10.83 21.37
N ARG A 85 9.27 -9.70 21.35
CA ARG A 85 9.48 -8.55 22.23
C ARG A 85 8.15 -8.04 22.78
N PHE A 86 8.14 -7.66 24.05
CA PHE A 86 6.95 -7.17 24.76
C PHE A 86 7.17 -5.74 25.24
N GLY A 87 6.40 -4.82 24.67
CA GLY A 87 6.55 -3.38 24.85
C GLY A 87 7.65 -2.74 24.01
N TYR A 88 7.60 -1.41 23.91
CA TYR A 88 8.60 -0.62 23.20
C TYR A 88 9.96 -0.74 23.90
N ASN A 89 10.99 -1.16 23.14
CA ASN A 89 12.29 -1.58 23.64
C ASN A 89 12.23 -2.71 24.70
N GLY A 90 11.26 -3.61 24.58
CA GLY A 90 11.16 -4.83 25.39
C GLY A 90 12.33 -5.79 25.18
N LEU A 91 12.60 -6.63 26.18
CA LEU A 91 13.65 -7.65 26.10
C LEU A 91 13.33 -8.69 24.99
N PRO A 92 14.31 -9.06 24.16
CA PRO A 92 14.17 -10.15 23.20
C PRO A 92 14.08 -11.51 23.91
N LEU A 93 13.09 -12.30 23.51
CA LEU A 93 12.90 -13.68 23.94
C LEU A 93 12.81 -14.60 22.71
N GLU A 94 13.70 -15.58 22.59
CA GLU A 94 13.70 -16.57 21.52
C GLU A 94 12.73 -17.70 21.87
N PHE A 95 11.74 -17.94 21.01
CA PHE A 95 10.79 -19.03 21.17
C PHE A 95 11.33 -20.34 20.59
N ARG A 96 11.29 -21.42 21.39
CA ARG A 96 11.70 -22.77 20.96
C ARG A 96 10.74 -23.86 21.40
N VAL A 97 10.76 -24.99 20.69
CA VAL A 97 9.88 -26.14 20.90
C VAL A 97 10.68 -27.43 21.06
N GLU A 98 10.73 -27.98 22.28
CA GLU A 98 11.31 -29.31 22.49
C GLU A 98 10.39 -30.40 21.90
N GLN A 99 10.96 -31.16 20.96
CA GLN A 99 10.44 -32.45 20.52
C GLN A 99 11.07 -33.55 21.37
N THR A 100 10.24 -34.27 22.13
CA THR A 100 10.71 -35.38 22.97
C THR A 100 10.90 -36.64 22.11
N GLU A 101 12.08 -36.79 21.51
CA GLU A 101 12.47 -38.03 20.83
C GLU A 101 12.38 -39.22 21.80
N THR A 102 11.76 -40.32 21.35
CA THR A 102 11.73 -41.58 22.09
C THR A 102 12.75 -42.53 21.46
N THR A 103 13.82 -42.83 22.20
CA THR A 103 15.05 -43.42 21.67
C THR A 103 14.91 -44.89 21.23
N MET A 104 15.41 -45.22 20.03
CA MET A 104 16.05 -46.52 19.73
C MET A 104 17.27 -46.30 18.81
N PRO A 105 18.35 -47.10 18.93
CA PRO A 105 19.69 -46.66 18.52
C PRO A 105 20.08 -46.99 17.07
N SER A 106 20.91 -46.12 16.47
CA SER A 106 21.57 -46.34 15.18
C SER A 106 22.99 -46.90 15.38
N ILE A 107 23.32 -48.02 14.72
CA ILE A 107 24.67 -48.60 14.69
C ILE A 107 25.03 -49.06 13.26
N TYR A 108 25.87 -48.22 12.63
CA TYR A 108 26.85 -48.51 11.57
C TYR A 108 26.44 -49.25 10.29
N GLN A 109 26.48 -48.50 9.19
CA GLN A 109 26.69 -49.03 7.84
C GLN A 109 28.14 -49.51 7.66
N ARG A 110 28.35 -50.73 7.15
CA ARG A 110 29.64 -51.20 6.61
C ARG A 110 29.39 -51.88 5.27
N GLN A 111 30.27 -51.65 4.30
CA GLN A 111 30.11 -52.17 2.92
C GLN A 111 30.25 -53.70 2.84
N PRO A 112 29.59 -54.37 1.86
CA PRO A 112 29.53 -55.82 1.79
C PRO A 112 30.76 -56.46 1.13
N ALA A 113 31.08 -57.69 1.52
CA ALA A 113 31.98 -58.57 0.79
C ALA A 113 31.63 -60.05 1.07
N GLY A 114 31.70 -60.90 0.04
CA GLY A 114 31.87 -62.36 0.22
C GLY A 114 30.61 -63.21 0.40
N ASN A 115 29.98 -63.55 -0.73
CA ASN A 115 29.66 -64.92 -1.18
C ASN A 115 29.19 -66.02 -0.17
N SER A 116 28.11 -66.72 -0.57
CA SER A 116 28.08 -68.19 -0.80
C SER A 116 27.09 -69.06 0.01
N LEU A 117 26.18 -69.69 -0.73
CA LEU A 117 25.62 -71.06 -0.58
C LEU A 117 24.96 -71.54 0.74
N HIS A 118 23.67 -71.93 0.59
CA HIS A 118 23.07 -73.20 1.11
C HIS A 118 22.86 -73.33 2.66
N VAL A 119 21.97 -74.14 3.23
CA VAL A 119 20.90 -75.05 2.72
C VAL A 119 19.82 -75.29 3.83
N ILE A 120 18.62 -75.73 3.43
CA ILE A 120 17.56 -76.54 4.14
C ILE A 120 17.71 -76.67 5.69
N THR A 121 16.68 -76.44 6.52
CA THR A 121 15.61 -77.44 6.85
C THR A 121 14.38 -76.87 7.59
N GLN A 122 13.29 -77.66 7.53
CA GLN A 122 12.01 -77.69 8.27
C GLN A 122 12.19 -77.56 9.83
N THR A 123 11.19 -77.36 10.70
CA THR A 123 9.91 -78.10 10.84
C THR A 123 8.75 -77.37 11.57
N ILE A 124 7.53 -77.76 11.18
CA ILE A 124 6.22 -77.55 11.85
C ILE A 124 6.02 -78.61 12.96
N PRO A 125 5.42 -78.36 14.16
CA PRO A 125 4.01 -78.76 14.37
C PRO A 125 3.11 -78.00 15.38
N SER A 126 1.83 -78.08 15.03
CA SER A 126 0.57 -77.69 15.69
C SER A 126 0.28 -78.18 17.13
N ARG A 127 -0.55 -77.42 17.86
CA ARG A 127 -1.91 -77.76 18.40
C ARG A 127 -2.47 -76.55 19.19
N ARG A 128 -3.76 -76.20 19.36
CA ARG A 128 -5.13 -76.73 19.14
C ARG A 128 -5.89 -76.99 20.47
N ALA A 129 -7.04 -76.31 20.61
CA ALA A 129 -8.22 -76.59 21.47
C ALA A 129 -8.41 -75.90 22.86
N ASN A 130 -9.44 -75.03 22.90
CA ASN A 130 -10.66 -75.07 23.75
C ASN A 130 -10.71 -74.67 25.26
N SER A 131 -11.57 -73.66 25.51
CA SER A 131 -12.79 -73.66 26.38
C SER A 131 -12.82 -73.31 27.89
N THR A 132 -13.93 -72.63 28.26
CA THR A 132 -14.76 -72.66 29.51
C THR A 132 -14.41 -71.85 30.79
N THR A 133 -15.07 -70.68 30.91
CA THR A 133 -16.19 -70.39 31.86
C THR A 133 -16.03 -70.33 33.41
N SER A 134 -16.18 -69.11 33.96
CA SER A 134 -16.91 -68.70 35.21
C SER A 134 -16.42 -69.09 36.61
N GLN A 135 -16.33 -68.11 37.54
CA GLN A 135 -17.25 -67.99 38.71
C GLN A 135 -17.09 -66.67 39.52
N TYR A 136 -18.09 -66.41 40.40
CA TYR A 136 -18.30 -65.24 41.30
C TYR A 136 -18.12 -65.67 42.79
N PRO A 137 -17.91 -64.77 43.79
CA PRO A 137 -19.08 -64.22 44.55
C PRO A 137 -18.92 -62.85 45.27
N GLN A 138 -20.08 -62.24 45.60
CA GLN A 138 -20.52 -61.44 46.78
C GLN A 138 -19.56 -60.47 47.51
N GLN A 139 -19.89 -59.20 47.86
CA GLN A 139 -21.11 -58.51 48.39
C GLN A 139 -21.19 -58.45 49.93
N ILE A 140 -21.20 -57.22 50.49
CA ILE A 140 -21.69 -56.77 51.81
C ILE A 140 -22.04 -55.26 51.70
N ASP A 141 -22.78 -54.69 52.65
CA ASP A 141 -23.65 -53.50 52.45
C ASP A 141 -23.63 -52.53 53.67
N VAL A 142 -24.27 -51.33 53.57
CA VAL A 142 -24.79 -50.48 54.69
C VAL A 142 -23.72 -49.75 55.57
N GLN A 143 -23.80 -48.48 56.02
CA GLN A 143 -24.82 -47.40 55.93
C GLN A 143 -24.31 -45.99 56.35
N GLN A 144 -25.18 -44.97 56.22
CA GLN A 144 -25.36 -43.76 57.07
C GLN A 144 -24.51 -42.47 56.89
N ASN A 145 -25.20 -41.37 57.19
CA ASN A 145 -24.88 -39.92 57.23
C ASN A 145 -25.43 -39.42 58.62
N PRO A 146 -25.38 -38.14 59.10
CA PRO A 146 -24.73 -36.92 58.59
C PRO A 146 -24.07 -35.94 59.64
N GLY A 147 -23.26 -34.99 59.15
CA GLY A 147 -23.46 -33.53 59.35
C GLY A 147 -23.07 -32.74 60.63
N PHE A 148 -22.68 -31.46 60.39
CA PHE A 148 -22.82 -30.26 61.27
C PHE A 148 -21.87 -30.09 62.50
N SER A 149 -21.58 -28.90 63.08
CA SER A 149 -22.21 -27.55 62.94
C SER A 149 -21.43 -26.34 63.55
N LEU A 150 -21.92 -25.10 63.25
CA LEU A 150 -21.79 -23.80 64.00
C LEU A 150 -20.39 -23.10 64.05
N ARG A 151 -20.22 -21.75 64.07
CA ARG A 151 -21.12 -20.54 64.03
C ARG A 151 -20.36 -19.36 63.34
N THR A 152 -20.62 -18.03 63.40
CA THR A 152 -21.35 -17.10 64.32
C THR A 152 -21.99 -15.90 63.54
N ARG A 153 -22.03 -14.67 64.11
CA ARG A 153 -22.57 -13.38 63.57
C ARG A 153 -22.06 -12.22 64.50
N PRO A 154 -22.16 -10.90 64.18
CA PRO A 154 -23.43 -10.13 64.26
C PRO A 154 -23.59 -8.91 63.29
N SER A 155 -24.64 -8.10 63.54
CA SER A 155 -25.19 -6.90 62.83
C SER A 155 -24.26 -5.64 62.80
N SER A 156 -24.54 -4.48 62.16
CA SER A 156 -25.80 -3.71 61.94
C SER A 156 -25.64 -2.43 61.05
N ALA A 157 -26.78 -1.85 60.60
CA ALA A 157 -27.08 -0.43 60.22
C ALA A 157 -26.28 0.33 59.11
N GLY A 158 -26.85 1.31 58.36
CA GLY A 158 -28.26 1.70 58.18
C GLY A 158 -28.55 3.12 57.61
N THR A 159 -29.72 3.29 56.96
CA THR A 159 -30.41 4.58 56.54
C THR A 159 -29.85 5.30 55.28
N LYS A 160 -30.61 6.10 54.49
CA LYS A 160 -31.92 6.80 54.69
C LYS A 160 -32.94 6.69 53.52
N LYS A 161 -34.20 6.97 53.87
CA LYS A 161 -35.48 7.15 53.10
C LYS A 161 -35.65 8.62 52.55
N PRO A 162 -36.83 9.16 52.09
CA PRO A 162 -38.17 8.62 51.71
C PRO A 162 -38.84 9.23 50.42
N LEU A 163 -40.16 8.91 50.22
CA LEU A 163 -41.20 9.53 49.34
C LEU A 163 -41.14 9.16 47.84
N GLY A 164 -42.24 8.90 47.11
CA GLY A 164 -43.70 8.85 47.39
C GLY A 164 -44.47 8.56 46.06
N ILE A 165 -45.80 8.49 45.89
CA ILE A 165 -47.07 8.63 46.67
C ILE A 165 -48.11 7.60 46.11
N ALA A 166 -49.33 7.48 46.69
CA ALA A 166 -50.43 6.58 46.27
C ALA A 166 -51.34 7.16 45.14
N THR A 167 -52.42 6.52 44.63
CA THR A 167 -53.71 6.10 45.25
C THR A 167 -54.48 5.07 44.36
N SER A 168 -55.55 4.36 44.75
CA SER A 168 -56.12 3.90 46.06
C SER A 168 -57.29 2.90 45.82
N THR A 169 -58.01 2.51 46.90
CA THR A 169 -59.42 2.01 46.93
C THR A 169 -59.63 0.48 46.75
N THR A 170 -60.40 -0.29 47.55
CA THR A 170 -60.93 -0.18 48.95
C THR A 170 -61.45 -1.55 49.47
N GLN A 171 -61.15 -1.91 50.75
CA GLN A 171 -62.04 -2.51 51.80
C GLN A 171 -62.82 -3.84 51.58
N SER A 172 -63.35 -4.55 52.62
CA SER A 172 -62.90 -4.80 54.03
C SER A 172 -63.79 -5.85 54.77
N SER A 173 -63.16 -6.70 55.60
CA SER A 173 -63.59 -7.23 56.93
C SER A 173 -65.01 -7.82 57.26
N ASN A 174 -64.99 -9.09 57.72
CA ASN A 174 -65.51 -9.60 59.03
C ASN A 174 -66.99 -10.01 59.31
N ALA A 175 -67.16 -11.32 59.63
CA ALA A 175 -67.64 -11.89 60.93
C ALA A 175 -69.05 -12.54 61.13
N LEU A 176 -68.99 -13.76 61.73
CA LEU A 176 -69.90 -14.43 62.69
C LEU A 176 -71.17 -15.26 62.30
N ARG A 177 -71.12 -16.54 62.73
CA ARG A 177 -72.13 -17.40 63.40
C ARG A 177 -73.15 -18.33 62.68
N ASP A 178 -72.92 -19.63 62.92
CA ASP A 178 -73.82 -20.66 63.52
C ASP A 178 -74.81 -21.54 62.71
N SER A 179 -75.11 -22.71 63.33
CA SER A 179 -76.25 -23.65 63.09
C SER A 179 -76.13 -24.81 62.07
N GLN A 180 -75.66 -25.96 62.58
CA GLN A 180 -76.13 -27.37 62.42
C GLN A 180 -77.09 -27.80 61.27
N ILE A 181 -76.86 -29.02 60.73
CA ILE A 181 -77.76 -30.20 60.85
C ILE A 181 -77.03 -31.53 60.48
N ARG A 182 -77.54 -32.66 61.02
CA ARG A 182 -77.16 -34.10 60.86
C ARG A 182 -78.49 -34.91 60.79
N PRO A 183 -78.59 -36.24 60.52
CA PRO A 183 -77.64 -37.36 60.65
C PRO A 183 -77.35 -38.01 59.25
N ILE A 184 -77.00 -39.28 58.97
CA ILE A 184 -76.92 -40.57 59.72
C ILE A 184 -75.52 -41.22 59.51
N THR A 185 -75.42 -42.52 59.19
CA THR A 185 -74.21 -43.35 59.36
C THR A 185 -74.12 -44.52 58.38
N ASN A 186 -72.92 -45.14 58.36
CA ASN A 186 -72.58 -46.48 57.86
C ASN A 186 -72.46 -46.66 56.33
N ALA A 187 -71.20 -46.78 55.89
CA ALA A 187 -70.86 -47.66 54.77
C ALA A 187 -71.05 -49.13 55.18
N TRP A 188 -71.27 -50.01 54.21
CA TRP A 188 -70.75 -51.39 54.23
C TRP A 188 -70.43 -51.79 52.79
N THR A 189 -69.25 -52.36 52.57
CA THR A 189 -68.69 -52.59 51.23
C THR A 189 -69.03 -54.00 50.76
N ILE A 190 -69.57 -54.15 49.54
CA ILE A 190 -69.56 -55.44 48.84
C ILE A 190 -68.92 -55.25 47.47
N THR A 191 -67.80 -55.92 47.28
CA THR A 191 -67.08 -56.06 46.01
C THR A 191 -67.86 -56.98 45.07
N SER A 192 -67.88 -56.65 43.78
CA SER A 192 -68.23 -57.65 42.74
C SER A 192 -66.93 -58.31 42.27
N THR A 193 -66.88 -59.64 42.30
CA THR A 193 -65.68 -60.44 42.03
C THR A 193 -65.84 -61.27 40.75
N GLY A 194 -64.74 -61.40 40.00
CA GLY A 194 -64.65 -62.22 38.79
C GLY A 194 -63.22 -62.73 38.61
N ASN A 195 -62.96 -63.97 39.00
CA ASN A 195 -61.62 -64.59 38.95
C ASN A 195 -61.16 -64.88 37.51
N PRO A 196 -59.84 -65.08 37.35
CA PRO A 196 -59.35 -66.22 36.58
C PRO A 196 -58.49 -67.20 37.40
N ASN A 197 -58.43 -68.45 36.94
CA ASN A 197 -57.63 -69.59 37.43
C ASN A 197 -58.06 -70.27 38.77
N ARG A 198 -57.81 -71.57 39.01
CA ARG A 198 -58.18 -72.84 38.29
C ARG A 198 -57.37 -74.04 38.86
N SER A 199 -57.96 -74.91 39.68
CA SER A 199 -57.52 -76.34 39.85
C SER A 199 -58.35 -77.16 40.86
N LEU A 200 -58.87 -78.34 40.44
CA LEU A 200 -58.99 -79.63 41.21
C LEU A 200 -59.89 -79.65 42.50
N ILE A 201 -60.53 -80.74 43.00
CA ILE A 201 -60.73 -82.17 42.64
C ILE A 201 -61.96 -82.78 43.41
N ASN A 202 -62.69 -83.79 42.86
CA ASN A 202 -63.73 -84.70 43.48
C ASN A 202 -65.01 -84.10 44.17
N GLY A 203 -66.15 -84.79 44.40
CA GLY A 203 -66.73 -86.08 43.89
C GLY A 203 -67.86 -86.72 44.78
N SER A 204 -68.97 -87.24 44.18
CA SER A 204 -70.04 -88.16 44.76
C SER A 204 -71.09 -87.61 45.77
N PHE A 205 -72.34 -88.12 46.03
CA PHE A 205 -73.30 -89.10 45.38
C PHE A 205 -74.70 -89.20 46.13
N CYS A 206 -75.86 -89.32 45.41
CA CYS A 206 -77.31 -89.68 45.76
C CYS A 206 -78.04 -89.11 47.03
N GLY A 207 -79.39 -89.15 47.25
CA GLY A 207 -80.64 -89.64 46.58
C GLY A 207 -81.91 -89.35 47.47
N GLU A 208 -83.20 -89.77 47.33
CA GLU A 208 -84.03 -90.45 46.28
C GLU A 208 -85.59 -90.47 46.66
N VAL A 209 -86.54 -90.28 45.69
CA VAL A 209 -87.95 -90.85 45.46
C VAL A 209 -89.13 -90.94 46.52
N ASP A 210 -90.42 -90.63 46.15
CA ASP A 210 -91.64 -91.56 46.04
C ASP A 210 -93.03 -90.88 45.67
N LEU A 211 -94.15 -91.65 45.52
CA LEU A 211 -95.41 -91.34 44.76
C LEU A 211 -96.80 -91.78 45.34
N THR A 212 -97.91 -91.29 44.75
CA THR A 212 -99.32 -91.83 44.69
C THR A 212 -100.24 -90.92 43.82
N GLY A 213 -101.49 -91.23 43.37
CA GLY A 213 -102.32 -92.46 43.32
C GLY A 213 -103.85 -92.21 43.08
N GLN A 214 -104.51 -92.97 42.16
CA GLN A 214 -105.99 -93.05 41.88
C GLN A 214 -106.72 -91.77 41.36
N ASP A 215 -107.96 -91.74 40.78
CA ASP A 215 -108.97 -92.75 40.31
C ASP A 215 -109.74 -92.25 39.04
N ASN A 216 -110.69 -93.01 38.44
CA ASN A 216 -111.08 -92.79 37.01
C ASN A 216 -112.43 -93.36 36.43
N THR A 217 -113.57 -92.64 36.49
CA THR A 217 -114.75 -92.91 35.58
C THR A 217 -115.51 -91.68 35.06
N GLU A 218 -115.73 -90.63 35.86
CA GLU A 218 -116.44 -89.40 35.41
C GLU A 218 -115.67 -88.65 34.31
N ILE A 219 -114.34 -88.86 34.25
CA ILE A 219 -113.41 -88.27 33.30
C ILE A 219 -113.78 -88.58 31.84
N ILE A 220 -114.24 -89.81 31.53
CA ILE A 220 -114.39 -90.30 30.15
C ILE A 220 -115.42 -89.45 29.36
N ASN A 221 -116.60 -89.21 29.94
CA ASN A 221 -117.64 -88.40 29.29
C ASN A 221 -117.24 -86.91 29.17
N ARG A 222 -116.33 -86.43 30.03
CA ARG A 222 -115.81 -85.06 29.97
C ARG A 222 -114.71 -84.91 28.92
N VAL A 223 -113.85 -85.92 28.75
CA VAL A 223 -112.84 -86.00 27.69
C VAL A 223 -113.50 -85.96 26.31
N ASP A 224 -114.57 -86.72 26.08
CA ASP A 224 -115.23 -86.80 24.77
C ASP A 224 -115.85 -85.46 24.29
N GLN A 225 -116.27 -84.61 25.24
CA GLN A 225 -116.74 -83.25 24.97
C GLN A 225 -115.57 -82.27 24.77
N LEU A 226 -114.51 -82.39 25.58
CA LEU A 226 -113.30 -81.59 25.44
C LEU A 226 -112.56 -81.88 24.12
N GLU A 227 -112.50 -83.12 23.66
CA GLU A 227 -111.91 -83.49 22.36
C GLU A 227 -112.55 -82.75 21.18
N LYS A 228 -113.88 -82.60 21.21
CA LYS A 228 -114.63 -81.90 20.15
C LYS A 228 -114.32 -80.39 20.17
N GLU A 229 -114.17 -79.79 21.35
CA GLU A 229 -113.71 -78.40 21.45
C GLU A 229 -112.22 -78.23 21.06
N VAL A 230 -111.34 -79.17 21.44
CA VAL A 230 -109.91 -79.15 21.05
C VAL A 230 -109.78 -79.23 19.54
N LYS A 231 -110.43 -80.19 18.88
CA LYS A 231 -110.43 -80.32 17.41
C LYS A 231 -110.97 -79.07 16.69
N GLY A 232 -111.91 -78.34 17.32
CA GLY A 232 -112.35 -77.02 16.85
C GLY A 232 -111.30 -75.91 17.00
N ARG A 233 -110.65 -75.83 18.18
CA ARG A 233 -109.57 -74.87 18.45
C ARG A 233 -108.33 -75.15 17.59
N ASP A 234 -107.99 -76.40 17.31
CA ASP A 234 -106.92 -76.81 16.39
C ASP A 234 -107.16 -76.36 14.94
N GLY A 235 -108.40 -76.10 14.55
CA GLY A 235 -108.73 -75.45 13.28
C GLY A 235 -108.35 -73.97 13.29
N GLN A 236 -108.81 -73.23 14.32
CA GLN A 236 -108.54 -71.81 14.49
C GLN A 236 -107.05 -71.50 14.69
N ILE A 237 -106.34 -72.34 15.45
CA ILE A 237 -104.88 -72.23 15.65
C ILE A 237 -104.17 -72.34 14.30
N ARG A 238 -104.48 -73.34 13.46
CA ARG A 238 -103.86 -73.47 12.12
C ARG A 238 -104.15 -72.29 11.19
N GLU A 239 -105.35 -71.73 11.24
CA GLU A 239 -105.69 -70.54 10.44
C GLU A 239 -104.89 -69.30 10.91
N LEU A 240 -104.77 -69.09 12.22
CA LEU A 240 -103.98 -68.01 12.81
C LEU A 240 -102.47 -68.19 12.56
N THR A 241 -101.93 -69.40 12.68
CA THR A 241 -100.53 -69.71 12.35
C THR A 241 -100.21 -69.40 10.90
N ASN A 242 -101.09 -69.73 9.95
CA ASN A 242 -100.90 -69.38 8.55
C ASN A 242 -100.95 -67.86 8.32
N LYS A 243 -101.85 -67.15 8.98
CA LYS A 243 -101.92 -65.66 8.91
C LYS A 243 -100.67 -64.98 9.48
N VAL A 244 -100.10 -65.50 10.57
CA VAL A 244 -98.81 -65.03 11.11
C VAL A 244 -97.68 -65.28 10.12
N ARG A 245 -97.62 -66.49 9.53
CA ARG A 245 -96.58 -66.87 8.55
C ARG A 245 -96.61 -66.03 7.25
N THR A 246 -97.77 -65.47 6.89
CA THR A 246 -97.88 -64.51 5.78
C THR A 246 -97.45 -63.07 6.13
N LEU A 247 -97.26 -62.76 7.42
CA LEU A 247 -96.89 -61.41 7.89
C LEU A 247 -95.40 -61.28 8.27
N GLU A 248 -94.69 -62.40 8.51
CA GLU A 248 -93.23 -62.40 8.74
C GLU A 248 -92.42 -61.60 7.70
N PRO A 249 -92.68 -61.67 6.36
CA PRO A 249 -91.90 -60.93 5.37
C PRO A 249 -92.06 -59.41 5.45
N LEU A 250 -93.24 -58.91 5.85
CA LEU A 250 -93.48 -57.46 5.98
C LEU A 250 -92.84 -56.88 7.23
N SER A 251 -92.69 -57.70 8.28
CA SER A 251 -91.97 -57.33 9.51
C SER A 251 -90.46 -57.17 9.24
N SER A 252 -89.85 -58.06 8.47
CA SER A 252 -88.43 -57.96 8.13
C SER A 252 -88.10 -56.75 7.24
N THR A 253 -88.97 -56.40 6.29
CA THR A 253 -88.77 -55.17 5.49
C THR A 253 -88.86 -53.90 6.34
N PHE A 254 -89.84 -53.80 7.24
CA PHE A 254 -90.03 -52.61 8.07
C PHE A 254 -88.88 -52.41 9.07
N THR A 255 -88.34 -53.50 9.62
CA THR A 255 -87.16 -53.43 10.51
C THR A 255 -85.90 -53.01 9.79
N SER A 256 -85.72 -53.36 8.51
CA SER A 256 -84.60 -52.88 7.68
C SER A 256 -84.66 -51.37 7.40
N GLU A 257 -85.85 -50.85 7.08
CA GLU A 257 -86.03 -49.41 6.82
C GLU A 257 -85.80 -48.56 8.08
N VAL A 258 -86.29 -49.02 9.24
CA VAL A 258 -86.03 -48.39 10.54
C VAL A 258 -84.53 -48.41 10.90
N GLN A 259 -83.80 -49.47 10.56
CA GLN A 259 -82.33 -49.49 10.71
C GLN A 259 -81.65 -48.45 9.81
N SER A 260 -82.07 -48.31 8.56
CA SER A 260 -81.54 -47.32 7.60
C SER A 260 -81.75 -45.88 8.09
N LEU A 261 -82.96 -45.51 8.49
CA LEU A 261 -83.26 -44.17 9.01
C LEU A 261 -82.49 -43.86 10.31
N LYS A 262 -82.18 -44.87 11.12
CA LYS A 262 -81.35 -44.72 12.32
C LYS A 262 -79.88 -44.43 11.97
N THR A 263 -79.31 -45.08 10.94
CA THR A 263 -77.92 -44.81 10.53
C THR A 263 -77.75 -43.43 9.90
N GLU A 264 -78.73 -42.94 9.13
CA GLU A 264 -78.78 -41.56 8.63
C GLU A 264 -78.89 -40.54 9.78
N LEU A 265 -79.78 -40.77 10.75
CA LEU A 265 -79.89 -39.88 11.93
C LEU A 265 -78.59 -39.82 12.74
N ASP A 266 -77.92 -40.96 12.94
CA ASP A 266 -76.65 -41.02 13.67
C ASP A 266 -75.45 -40.53 12.84
N LYS A 267 -75.59 -40.42 11.51
CA LYS A 267 -74.66 -39.68 10.62
C LYS A 267 -74.83 -38.17 10.78
N VAL A 268 -76.06 -37.64 10.67
CA VAL A 268 -76.34 -36.19 10.83
C VAL A 268 -75.93 -35.68 12.23
N LYS A 269 -76.08 -36.50 13.29
CA LYS A 269 -75.55 -36.16 14.63
C LYS A 269 -74.02 -36.02 14.63
N ARG A 270 -73.29 -36.95 14.00
CA ARG A 270 -71.81 -36.89 13.89
C ARG A 270 -71.37 -35.65 13.13
N GLU A 271 -72.02 -35.34 12.01
CA GLU A 271 -71.76 -34.13 11.21
C GLU A 271 -72.02 -32.85 12.01
N LYS A 272 -73.11 -32.77 12.78
CA LYS A 272 -73.39 -31.65 13.69
C LYS A 272 -72.34 -31.51 14.80
N HIS A 273 -71.89 -32.60 15.39
CA HIS A 273 -70.83 -32.56 16.42
C HIS A 273 -69.47 -32.15 15.83
N ALA A 274 -69.13 -32.60 14.63
CA ALA A 274 -67.93 -32.16 13.91
C ALA A 274 -67.99 -30.65 13.60
N ALA A 275 -69.13 -30.14 13.09
CA ALA A 275 -69.31 -28.71 12.82
C ALA A 275 -69.22 -27.85 14.10
N SER A 276 -69.81 -28.30 15.22
CA SER A 276 -69.67 -27.61 16.50
C SER A 276 -68.24 -27.63 17.03
N GLY A 277 -67.52 -28.74 16.86
CA GLY A 277 -66.10 -28.86 17.20
C GLY A 277 -65.22 -27.92 16.38
N LEU A 278 -65.52 -27.76 15.09
CA LEU A 278 -64.85 -26.81 14.20
C LEU A 278 -65.06 -25.36 14.65
N VAL A 279 -66.30 -24.95 14.97
CA VAL A 279 -66.60 -23.60 15.48
C VAL A 279 -65.86 -23.34 16.79
N SER A 280 -65.85 -24.30 17.73
CA SER A 280 -65.09 -24.18 18.98
C SER A 280 -63.58 -24.35 18.82
N SER A 281 -63.06 -24.78 17.65
CA SER A 281 -61.65 -24.56 17.28
C SER A 281 -61.45 -23.13 16.83
N LEU A 282 -62.16 -22.70 15.77
CA LEU A 282 -62.03 -21.38 15.16
C LEU A 282 -62.16 -20.23 16.18
N GLN A 283 -63.02 -20.36 17.19
CA GLN A 283 -63.14 -19.38 18.28
C GLN A 283 -61.90 -19.31 19.20
N ARG A 284 -61.24 -20.44 19.48
CA ARG A 284 -59.97 -20.49 20.23
C ARG A 284 -58.80 -20.03 19.36
N ASP A 285 -58.80 -20.42 18.09
CA ASP A 285 -57.80 -20.03 17.11
C ASP A 285 -57.83 -18.50 16.91
N LEU A 286 -59.02 -17.89 16.82
CA LEU A 286 -59.23 -16.43 16.81
C LEU A 286 -58.63 -15.76 18.06
N HIS A 287 -59.01 -16.21 19.27
CA HIS A 287 -58.49 -15.62 20.52
C HIS A 287 -56.96 -15.79 20.66
N SER A 288 -56.39 -16.89 20.13
CA SER A 288 -54.93 -17.03 20.04
C SER A 288 -54.34 -15.98 19.12
N LYS A 289 -54.88 -15.79 17.91
CA LYS A 289 -54.41 -14.78 16.96
C LYS A 289 -54.57 -13.34 17.49
N GLU A 290 -55.63 -13.04 18.22
CA GLU A 290 -55.79 -11.76 18.91
C GLU A 290 -54.73 -11.56 20.02
N SER A 291 -54.44 -12.61 20.80
CA SER A 291 -53.36 -12.60 21.78
C SER A 291 -51.98 -12.41 21.14
N ASP A 292 -51.73 -13.07 20.01
CA ASP A 292 -50.47 -13.01 19.26
C ASP A 292 -50.28 -11.65 18.59
N LEU A 293 -51.33 -11.09 17.96
CA LEU A 293 -51.34 -9.72 17.44
C LEU A 293 -51.07 -8.69 18.55
N ALA A 294 -51.62 -8.91 19.75
CA ALA A 294 -51.35 -8.06 20.91
C ALA A 294 -49.93 -8.21 21.48
N LYS A 295 -49.19 -9.30 21.20
CA LYS A 295 -47.75 -9.45 21.52
C LYS A 295 -46.89 -8.77 20.46
N LEU A 296 -47.10 -9.13 19.18
CA LEU A 296 -46.44 -8.55 18.02
C LEU A 296 -46.55 -7.01 18.01
N SER A 297 -47.71 -6.45 18.37
CA SER A 297 -47.88 -4.98 18.47
C SER A 297 -46.96 -4.33 19.52
N ARG A 298 -46.69 -5.02 20.65
CA ARG A 298 -45.77 -4.55 21.70
C ARG A 298 -44.30 -4.77 21.32
N GLU A 299 -44.00 -5.86 20.63
CA GLU A 299 -42.66 -6.11 20.07
C GLU A 299 -42.31 -5.08 18.98
N ILE A 300 -43.27 -4.73 18.11
CA ILE A 300 -43.14 -3.64 17.13
C ILE A 300 -42.92 -2.29 17.82
N GLU A 301 -43.68 -1.96 18.87
CA GLU A 301 -43.45 -0.71 19.62
C GLU A 301 -42.08 -0.70 20.35
N GLY A 302 -41.61 -1.86 20.81
CA GLY A 302 -40.26 -2.06 21.36
C GLY A 302 -39.17 -1.82 20.31
N ILE A 303 -39.18 -2.56 19.20
CA ILE A 303 -38.22 -2.43 18.09
C ILE A 303 -38.20 -0.99 17.53
N LYS A 304 -39.35 -0.33 17.48
CA LYS A 304 -39.49 1.07 17.06
C LYS A 304 -38.86 2.05 18.06
N ASN A 305 -38.86 1.75 19.35
CA ASN A 305 -38.13 2.53 20.37
C ASN A 305 -36.63 2.25 20.33
N ASP A 306 -36.22 1.00 20.16
CA ASP A 306 -34.80 0.63 19.96
C ASP A 306 -34.22 1.27 18.69
N SER A 307 -35.01 1.34 17.61
CA SER A 307 -34.66 2.09 16.39
C SER A 307 -34.45 3.56 16.71
N ARG A 308 -35.43 4.22 17.35
CA ARG A 308 -35.31 5.64 17.77
C ARG A 308 -34.07 5.89 18.64
N GLU A 309 -33.71 4.96 19.52
CA GLU A 309 -32.49 5.11 20.33
C GLU A 309 -31.21 4.90 19.50
N LYS A 310 -31.19 3.93 18.58
CA LYS A 310 -30.11 3.76 17.60
C LYS A 310 -29.96 5.00 16.71
N ASP A 311 -31.06 5.60 16.27
CA ASP A 311 -31.10 6.83 15.47
C ASP A 311 -30.53 8.03 16.27
N LEU A 312 -30.91 8.18 17.54
CA LEU A 312 -30.37 9.21 18.44
C LEU A 312 -28.85 9.00 18.70
N ARG A 313 -28.42 7.75 18.91
CA ARG A 313 -27.00 7.40 19.03
C ARG A 313 -26.25 7.69 17.73
N PHE A 314 -26.84 7.40 16.57
CA PHE A 314 -26.28 7.69 15.25
C PHE A 314 -26.16 9.20 15.02
N GLN A 315 -27.18 10.01 15.29
CA GLN A 315 -27.10 11.48 15.23
C GLN A 315 -26.02 12.04 16.17
N THR A 316 -25.85 11.44 17.35
CA THR A 316 -24.78 11.80 18.30
C THR A 316 -23.38 11.44 17.78
N LEU A 317 -23.24 10.33 17.06
CA LEU A 317 -21.97 9.96 16.40
C LEU A 317 -21.72 10.79 15.13
N GLN A 318 -22.75 11.10 14.34
CA GLN A 318 -22.68 11.91 13.13
C GLN A 318 -22.31 13.37 13.46
N SER A 319 -22.85 13.94 14.53
CA SER A 319 -22.44 15.26 15.02
C SER A 319 -21.00 15.27 15.55
N LYS A 320 -20.56 14.23 16.29
CA LYS A 320 -19.15 14.06 16.67
C LYS A 320 -18.22 13.92 15.45
N PHE A 321 -18.63 13.16 14.44
CA PHE A 321 -17.86 12.97 13.21
C PHE A 321 -17.77 14.26 12.39
N ASN A 322 -18.87 15.00 12.26
CA ASN A 322 -18.86 16.34 11.67
C ASN A 322 -17.90 17.27 12.43
N LEU A 323 -17.98 17.33 13.76
CA LEU A 323 -17.05 18.14 14.58
C LEU A 323 -15.58 17.71 14.39
N LEU A 324 -15.30 16.40 14.26
CA LEU A 324 -13.95 15.89 14.03
C LEU A 324 -13.44 16.25 12.62
N ARG A 325 -14.29 16.09 11.58
CA ARG A 325 -14.00 16.47 10.19
C ARG A 325 -13.79 17.98 10.05
N ASP A 326 -14.64 18.77 10.69
CA ASP A 326 -14.59 20.22 10.59
C ASP A 326 -13.40 20.78 11.42
N ARG A 327 -12.99 20.06 12.48
CA ARG A 327 -11.72 20.30 13.18
C ARG A 327 -10.50 19.96 12.32
N THR A 328 -10.42 18.76 11.74
CA THR A 328 -9.26 18.36 10.90
C THR A 328 -9.17 19.22 9.64
N ARG A 329 -10.32 19.65 9.09
CA ARG A 329 -10.39 20.70 8.06
C ARG A 329 -9.84 22.03 8.56
N ALA A 330 -10.21 22.50 9.74
CA ALA A 330 -9.68 23.76 10.31
C ALA A 330 -8.17 23.68 10.64
N GLU A 331 -7.66 22.50 11.00
CA GLU A 331 -6.23 22.26 11.21
C GLU A 331 -5.47 22.21 9.87
N ALA A 332 -6.05 21.62 8.82
CA ALA A 332 -5.53 21.69 7.45
C ALA A 332 -5.55 23.12 6.90
N GLU A 333 -6.65 23.87 7.06
CA GLU A 333 -6.78 25.27 6.64
C GLU A 333 -5.85 26.22 7.41
N ARG A 334 -5.39 25.85 8.61
CA ARG A 334 -4.30 26.54 9.32
C ARG A 334 -2.94 26.21 8.70
N SER A 335 -2.67 24.93 8.42
CA SER A 335 -1.42 24.50 7.79
C SER A 335 -1.24 25.10 6.38
N THR A 336 -2.31 25.23 5.59
CA THR A 336 -2.24 25.91 4.29
C THR A 336 -1.95 27.40 4.44
N LYS A 337 -2.64 28.12 5.35
CA LYS A 337 -2.39 29.54 5.63
C LYS A 337 -0.99 29.81 6.18
N GLU A 338 -0.44 28.90 6.99
CA GLU A 338 0.94 29.00 7.48
C GLU A 338 1.96 28.79 6.34
N LYS A 339 1.71 27.83 5.44
CA LYS A 339 2.53 27.62 4.22
C LYS A 339 2.43 28.80 3.25
N GLU A 340 1.23 29.36 3.08
CA GLU A 340 0.96 30.55 2.26
C GLU A 340 1.67 31.80 2.81
N GLN A 341 1.68 31.99 4.13
CA GLN A 341 2.46 33.05 4.78
C GLN A 341 3.98 32.84 4.60
N LYS A 342 4.47 31.61 4.74
CA LYS A 342 5.89 31.28 4.50
C LYS A 342 6.28 31.50 3.03
N LEU A 343 5.41 31.13 2.08
CA LEU A 343 5.57 31.42 0.66
C LEU A 343 5.66 32.93 0.42
N GLN A 344 4.71 33.72 0.95
CA GLN A 344 4.70 35.17 0.76
C GLN A 344 5.91 35.88 1.41
N ILE A 345 6.50 35.31 2.47
CA ILE A 345 7.77 35.80 3.04
C ILE A 345 8.93 35.48 2.09
N ALA A 346 9.00 34.26 1.56
CA ALA A 346 10.02 33.87 0.58
C ALA A 346 9.91 34.68 -0.72
N GLU A 347 8.70 34.93 -1.22
CA GLU A 347 8.45 35.81 -2.38
C GLU A 347 8.95 37.24 -2.15
N LYS A 348 8.75 37.80 -0.95
CA LYS A 348 9.31 39.12 -0.59
C LYS A 348 10.83 39.10 -0.58
N GLN A 349 11.45 38.09 0.01
CA GLN A 349 12.91 37.93 0.01
C GLN A 349 13.47 37.77 -1.42
N VAL A 350 12.81 36.99 -2.28
CA VAL A 350 13.18 36.86 -3.70
C VAL A 350 13.02 38.18 -4.46
N ASN A 351 11.99 38.98 -4.16
CA ASN A 351 11.83 40.30 -4.75
C ASN A 351 12.88 41.30 -4.25
N GLU A 352 13.22 41.31 -2.96
CA GLU A 352 14.30 42.12 -2.38
C GLU A 352 15.67 41.75 -2.96
N LEU A 353 15.93 40.45 -3.19
CA LEU A 353 17.13 39.96 -3.90
C LEU A 353 17.12 40.35 -5.38
N ASN A 354 15.98 40.27 -6.08
CA ASN A 354 15.88 40.75 -7.46
C ASN A 354 16.09 42.27 -7.57
N GLU A 355 15.60 43.05 -6.61
CA GLU A 355 15.90 44.48 -6.52
C GLU A 355 17.39 44.74 -6.27
N SER A 356 18.05 44.01 -5.37
CA SER A 356 19.48 44.19 -5.12
C SER A 356 20.32 43.81 -6.35
N ILE A 357 19.98 42.72 -7.05
CA ILE A 357 20.57 42.32 -8.32
C ILE A 357 20.37 43.39 -9.39
N ASN A 358 19.20 44.02 -9.49
CA ASN A 358 18.94 45.07 -10.47
C ASN A 358 19.67 46.38 -10.13
N ARG A 359 19.81 46.73 -8.85
CA ARG A 359 20.65 47.85 -8.39
C ARG A 359 22.13 47.61 -8.73
N LEU A 360 22.64 46.40 -8.48
CA LEU A 360 24.00 45.99 -8.83
C LEU A 360 24.23 46.01 -10.35
N LYS A 361 23.28 45.53 -11.16
CA LYS A 361 23.34 45.63 -12.63
C LYS A 361 23.40 47.08 -13.12
N SER A 362 22.62 47.99 -12.52
CA SER A 362 22.67 49.42 -12.85
C SER A 362 24.02 50.03 -12.51
N GLN A 363 24.56 49.73 -11.32
CA GLN A 363 25.89 50.17 -10.91
C GLN A 363 26.98 49.63 -11.86
N LEU A 364 26.89 48.37 -12.28
CA LEU A 364 27.82 47.75 -13.22
C LEU A 364 27.75 48.43 -14.60
N GLN A 365 26.55 48.71 -15.13
CA GLN A 365 26.41 49.51 -16.36
C GLN A 365 26.97 50.93 -16.23
N ASP A 366 26.85 51.57 -15.06
CA ASP A 366 27.39 52.90 -14.85
C ASP A 366 28.92 52.89 -14.69
N THR A 367 29.51 51.83 -14.12
CA THR A 367 30.98 51.64 -14.16
C THR A 367 31.47 51.30 -15.56
N GLU A 368 30.75 50.51 -16.36
CA GLU A 368 31.05 50.28 -17.79
C GLU A 368 31.04 51.59 -18.59
N LYS A 369 30.03 52.45 -18.40
CA LYS A 369 29.97 53.79 -19.03
C LYS A 369 31.11 54.70 -18.59
N GLN A 370 31.56 54.61 -17.34
CA GLN A 370 32.73 55.36 -16.86
C GLN A 370 34.02 54.81 -17.47
N LEU A 371 34.19 53.50 -17.50
CA LEU A 371 35.37 52.83 -18.06
C LEU A 371 35.48 53.11 -19.57
N LEU A 372 34.38 53.05 -20.32
CA LEU A 372 34.33 53.44 -21.73
C LEU A 372 34.75 54.91 -21.95
N LYS A 373 34.31 55.84 -21.07
CA LYS A 373 34.78 57.25 -21.11
C LYS A 373 36.27 57.38 -20.81
N VAL A 374 36.81 56.60 -19.87
CA VAL A 374 38.25 56.56 -19.60
C VAL A 374 39.01 56.04 -20.83
N THR A 375 38.57 54.94 -21.45
CA THR A 375 39.19 54.42 -22.68
C THR A 375 39.11 55.43 -23.85
N GLN A 376 37.99 56.14 -23.99
CA GLN A 376 37.85 57.22 -24.97
C GLN A 376 38.83 58.37 -24.70
N ASN A 377 38.99 58.77 -23.44
CA ASN A 377 39.94 59.80 -23.03
C ASN A 377 41.39 59.35 -23.24
N GLU A 378 41.75 58.10 -22.95
CA GLU A 378 43.08 57.55 -23.24
C GLU A 378 43.37 57.54 -24.75
N GLN A 379 42.38 57.22 -25.59
CA GLN A 379 42.51 57.30 -27.05
C GLN A 379 42.74 58.75 -27.51
N ASN A 380 42.00 59.71 -26.96
CA ASN A 380 42.18 61.13 -27.27
C ASN A 380 43.58 61.62 -26.84
N LEU A 381 44.00 61.32 -25.60
CA LEU A 381 45.31 61.69 -25.07
C LEU A 381 46.46 61.07 -25.89
N LYS A 382 46.25 59.87 -26.42
CA LYS A 382 47.18 59.20 -27.32
C LYS A 382 47.25 59.86 -28.71
N GLN A 383 46.12 60.31 -29.26
CA GLN A 383 46.09 61.11 -30.48
C GLN A 383 46.80 62.46 -30.29
N GLU A 384 46.58 63.14 -29.16
CA GLU A 384 47.29 64.38 -28.80
C GLU A 384 48.80 64.14 -28.65
N TYR A 385 49.21 63.03 -28.03
CA TYR A 385 50.60 62.62 -27.92
C TYR A 385 51.25 62.34 -29.28
N ASP A 386 50.61 61.55 -30.14
CA ASP A 386 51.13 61.23 -31.47
C ASP A 386 51.15 62.48 -32.38
N GLN A 387 50.19 63.40 -32.26
CA GLN A 387 50.23 64.71 -32.93
C GLN A 387 51.39 65.59 -32.42
N ALA A 388 51.60 65.70 -31.11
CA ALA A 388 52.72 66.46 -30.53
C ALA A 388 54.08 65.87 -30.94
N ARG A 389 54.15 64.53 -31.08
CA ARG A 389 55.31 63.80 -31.59
C ARG A 389 55.53 64.04 -33.09
N GLU A 390 54.49 64.08 -33.92
CA GLU A 390 54.60 64.48 -35.33
C GLU A 390 55.07 65.92 -35.48
N GLN A 391 54.54 66.85 -34.67
CA GLN A 391 55.03 68.24 -34.61
C GLN A 391 56.50 68.30 -34.21
N LEU A 392 56.94 67.52 -33.21
CA LEU A 392 58.35 67.43 -32.83
C LEU A 392 59.23 66.94 -33.99
N VAL A 393 58.79 65.92 -34.73
CA VAL A 393 59.50 65.42 -35.92
C VAL A 393 59.55 66.47 -37.03
N GLN A 394 58.47 67.22 -37.25
CA GLN A 394 58.46 68.35 -38.19
C GLN A 394 59.40 69.48 -37.74
N PHE A 395 59.46 69.81 -36.45
CA PHE A 395 60.43 70.76 -35.90
C PHE A 395 61.87 70.27 -36.09
N GLN A 396 62.16 69.00 -35.85
CA GLN A 396 63.48 68.41 -36.10
C GLN A 396 63.84 68.42 -37.60
N GLN A 397 62.89 68.12 -38.49
CA GLN A 397 63.10 68.22 -39.94
C GLN A 397 63.37 69.67 -40.35
N ASN A 398 62.58 70.63 -39.87
CA ASN A 398 62.80 72.06 -40.08
C ASN A 398 64.14 72.53 -39.51
N GLU A 399 64.58 72.01 -38.36
CA GLU A 399 65.90 72.30 -37.78
C GLU A 399 67.03 71.74 -38.65
N THR A 400 66.91 70.50 -39.17
CA THR A 400 67.90 69.95 -40.11
C THR A 400 67.92 70.69 -41.44
N LYS A 401 66.75 71.16 -41.92
CA LYS A 401 66.65 72.00 -43.10
C LYS A 401 67.30 73.36 -42.87
N LEU A 402 67.00 74.05 -41.77
CA LEU A 402 67.63 75.31 -41.39
C LEU A 402 69.14 75.15 -41.19
N LYS A 403 69.62 74.01 -40.68
CA LYS A 403 71.06 73.68 -40.62
C LYS A 403 71.66 73.46 -42.01
N SER A 404 70.93 72.88 -42.96
CA SER A 404 71.37 72.80 -44.37
C SER A 404 71.37 74.17 -45.03
N ASP A 405 70.28 74.94 -44.90
CA ASP A 405 70.15 76.29 -45.46
C ASP A 405 71.21 77.24 -44.85
N LEU A 406 71.56 77.08 -43.56
CA LEU A 406 72.69 77.75 -42.91
C LEU A 406 74.03 77.27 -43.48
N ALA A 407 74.25 75.96 -43.62
CA ALA A 407 75.49 75.41 -44.18
C ALA A 407 75.68 75.79 -45.66
N ASP A 408 74.60 75.89 -46.43
CA ASP A 408 74.60 76.31 -47.83
C ASP A 408 74.70 77.84 -47.97
N SER A 409 74.20 78.60 -46.99
CA SER A 409 74.48 80.04 -46.87
C SER A 409 75.92 80.29 -46.45
N GLN A 410 76.49 79.48 -45.55
CA GLN A 410 77.90 79.53 -45.17
C GLN A 410 78.81 79.07 -46.31
N ARG A 411 78.41 78.06 -47.10
CA ARG A 411 79.08 77.71 -48.36
C ARG A 411 79.04 78.86 -49.35
N LYS A 412 77.86 79.45 -49.62
CA LYS A 412 77.73 80.63 -50.49
C LYS A 412 78.53 81.82 -49.99
N LEU A 413 78.61 82.03 -48.67
CA LEU A 413 79.38 83.11 -48.07
C LEU A 413 80.89 82.83 -48.21
N ASN A 414 81.35 81.63 -47.86
CA ASN A 414 82.74 81.19 -48.06
C ASN A 414 83.14 81.16 -49.55
N GLN A 415 82.20 80.84 -50.44
CA GLN A 415 82.38 80.80 -51.88
C GLN A 415 82.42 82.21 -52.45
N SER A 416 81.53 83.11 -52.01
CA SER A 416 81.67 84.55 -52.30
C SER A 416 82.93 85.14 -51.68
N SER A 417 83.41 84.65 -50.53
CA SER A 417 84.71 85.04 -49.98
C SER A 417 85.86 84.49 -50.81
N ALA A 418 85.72 83.32 -51.44
CA ALA A 418 86.70 82.78 -52.37
C ALA A 418 86.67 83.54 -53.71
N ASP A 419 85.50 83.86 -54.24
CA ASP A 419 85.30 84.69 -55.43
C ASP A 419 85.84 86.11 -55.19
N ILE A 420 85.62 86.69 -53.99
CA ILE A 420 86.20 87.96 -53.55
C ILE A 420 87.73 87.85 -53.42
N TRP A 421 88.27 86.78 -52.81
CA TRP A 421 89.73 86.54 -52.77
C TRP A 421 90.34 86.38 -54.16
N GLN A 422 89.60 85.79 -55.09
CA GLN A 422 90.03 85.58 -56.47
C GLN A 422 89.93 86.86 -57.31
N CYS A 423 88.94 87.72 -57.05
CA CYS A 423 88.88 89.09 -57.57
C CYS A 423 89.95 90.01 -56.94
N PHE A 424 90.38 89.76 -55.70
CA PHE A 424 91.50 90.48 -55.05
C PHE A 424 92.88 89.95 -55.46
N SER A 425 92.98 89.00 -56.39
CA SER A 425 94.25 88.47 -56.88
C SER A 425 94.78 89.15 -58.15
N ASP A 426 93.93 89.89 -58.89
CA ASP A 426 94.28 90.61 -60.13
C ASP A 426 93.80 92.08 -60.10
N GLU A 427 94.71 92.95 -59.65
CA GLU A 427 94.86 94.42 -59.84
C GLU A 427 93.68 95.45 -59.72
N GLU A 428 94.09 96.66 -59.29
CA GLU A 428 93.38 97.94 -59.16
C GLU A 428 92.42 98.19 -57.95
N TYR A 429 92.54 99.41 -57.42
CA TYR A 429 91.97 99.88 -56.15
C TYR A 429 90.48 100.28 -56.26
N ASN A 430 89.75 100.15 -55.15
CA ASN A 430 88.71 101.11 -54.74
C ASN A 430 88.65 101.19 -53.19
N GLU A 431 88.42 102.38 -52.65
CA GLU A 431 88.79 102.72 -51.26
C GLU A 431 87.75 102.28 -50.20
N ASP A 432 86.48 102.10 -50.58
CA ASP A 432 85.33 101.93 -49.67
C ASP A 432 85.25 100.59 -48.91
N GLN A 433 86.24 99.70 -49.05
CA GLN A 433 86.29 98.41 -48.32
C GLN A 433 87.39 98.33 -47.26
N HIS A 434 88.27 99.33 -47.15
CA HIS A 434 89.25 99.38 -46.07
C HIS A 434 88.55 99.63 -44.72
N ASP A 435 87.67 100.64 -44.66
CA ASP A 435 86.94 101.06 -43.45
C ASP A 435 86.19 99.93 -42.73
N ILE A 436 85.52 99.02 -43.45
CA ILE A 436 84.72 97.96 -42.81
C ILE A 436 85.63 96.83 -42.29
N ILE A 437 86.71 96.50 -43.02
CA ILE A 437 87.68 95.50 -42.55
C ILE A 437 88.50 96.07 -41.39
N GLU A 438 88.88 97.35 -41.46
CA GLU A 438 89.54 98.05 -40.36
C GLU A 438 88.60 98.16 -39.15
N GLN A 439 87.33 98.53 -39.30
CA GLN A 439 86.38 98.56 -38.18
C GLN A 439 86.15 97.18 -37.55
N ILE A 440 86.14 96.10 -38.34
CA ILE A 440 86.04 94.73 -37.80
C ILE A 440 87.35 94.31 -37.11
N GLN A 441 88.52 94.69 -37.63
CA GLN A 441 89.80 94.47 -36.96
C GLN A 441 89.92 95.32 -35.69
N GLN A 442 89.53 96.60 -35.71
CA GLN A 442 89.50 97.49 -34.56
C GLN A 442 88.51 96.99 -33.50
N LEU A 443 87.30 96.55 -33.85
CA LEU A 443 86.36 95.96 -32.89
C LEU A 443 86.89 94.65 -32.29
N LYS A 444 87.53 93.79 -33.10
CA LYS A 444 88.15 92.56 -32.62
C LYS A 444 89.37 92.84 -31.74
N GLN A 445 90.17 93.84 -32.10
CA GLN A 445 91.32 94.32 -31.35
C GLN A 445 90.88 94.97 -30.03
N GLN A 446 89.86 95.83 -30.03
CA GLN A 446 89.22 96.41 -28.85
C GLN A 446 88.61 95.33 -27.95
N LEU A 447 88.02 94.27 -28.48
CA LEU A 447 87.47 93.18 -27.67
C LEU A 447 88.59 92.30 -27.07
N THR A 448 89.69 92.07 -27.81
CA THR A 448 90.89 91.45 -27.21
C THR A 448 91.62 92.37 -26.23
N GLN A 449 91.65 93.69 -26.46
CA GLN A 449 92.23 94.67 -25.56
C GLN A 449 91.37 94.81 -24.31
N SER A 450 90.04 94.86 -24.42
CA SER A 450 89.14 94.93 -23.27
C SER A 450 89.18 93.65 -22.43
N ASN A 451 89.25 92.47 -23.06
CA ASN A 451 89.48 91.22 -22.32
C ASN A 451 90.88 91.19 -21.69
N ALA A 452 91.92 91.61 -22.40
CA ALA A 452 93.27 91.72 -21.85
C ALA A 452 93.38 92.82 -20.79
N GLU A 453 92.55 93.87 -20.81
CA GLU A 453 92.45 94.90 -19.78
C GLU A 453 91.64 94.37 -18.59
N ILE A 454 90.63 93.53 -18.78
CA ILE A 454 89.94 92.85 -17.68
C ILE A 454 90.89 91.84 -17.00
N GLU A 455 91.65 91.04 -17.77
CA GLU A 455 92.69 90.17 -17.23
C GLU A 455 93.82 90.99 -16.59
N ASN A 456 94.29 92.08 -17.20
CA ASN A 456 95.30 92.96 -16.59
C ASN A 456 94.75 93.75 -15.41
N LEU A 457 93.46 94.05 -15.30
CA LEU A 457 92.86 94.70 -14.14
C LEU A 457 92.63 93.70 -13.01
N GLN A 458 92.27 92.45 -13.30
CA GLN A 458 92.21 91.37 -12.31
C GLN A 458 93.61 90.93 -11.85
N ALA A 459 94.59 90.88 -12.76
CA ALA A 459 95.99 90.63 -12.46
C ALA A 459 96.64 91.83 -11.76
N ALA A 460 96.31 93.07 -12.11
CA ALA A 460 96.77 94.26 -11.39
C ALA A 460 96.05 94.44 -10.05
N GLN A 461 94.80 94.02 -9.88
CA GLN A 461 94.12 94.02 -8.58
C GLN A 461 94.69 92.92 -7.68
N SER A 462 94.97 91.73 -8.22
CA SER A 462 95.68 90.65 -7.53
C SER A 462 97.10 91.07 -7.17
N SER A 463 97.87 91.56 -8.14
CA SER A 463 99.24 92.07 -7.95
C SER A 463 99.28 93.30 -7.06
N ARG A 464 98.27 94.16 -7.02
CA ARG A 464 98.19 95.29 -6.09
C ARG A 464 97.77 94.86 -4.69
N ASN A 465 96.94 93.82 -4.54
CA ASN A 465 96.70 93.17 -3.25
C ASN A 465 97.96 92.44 -2.74
N GLU A 466 98.73 91.84 -3.64
CA GLU A 466 99.97 91.12 -3.34
C GLU A 466 101.12 92.09 -3.06
N GLN A 467 101.29 93.15 -3.85
CA GLN A 467 102.19 94.28 -3.56
C GLN A 467 101.74 95.06 -2.33
N PHE A 468 100.45 95.14 -2.00
CA PHE A 468 99.99 95.75 -0.75
C PHE A 468 100.36 94.87 0.44
N LYS A 469 100.13 93.54 0.36
CA LYS A 469 100.63 92.58 1.35
C LYS A 469 102.15 92.66 1.48
N GLU A 470 102.88 92.58 0.37
CA GLU A 470 104.34 92.62 0.34
C GLU A 470 104.88 93.98 0.81
N SER A 471 104.18 95.09 0.55
CA SER A 471 104.51 96.41 1.10
C SER A 471 104.19 96.48 2.60
N LEU A 472 103.13 95.84 3.08
CA LEU A 472 102.82 95.71 4.50
C LEU A 472 103.92 94.88 5.19
N THR A 473 104.34 93.76 4.58
CA THR A 473 105.44 92.91 5.06
C THR A 473 106.77 93.65 5.00
N LYS A 474 107.08 94.40 3.94
CA LYS A 474 108.28 95.24 3.83
C LYS A 474 108.24 96.45 4.77
N LEU A 475 107.06 96.95 5.14
CA LEU A 475 106.90 98.02 6.14
C LEU A 475 107.08 97.47 7.56
N ILE A 476 106.50 96.31 7.88
CA ILE A 476 106.73 95.58 9.14
C ILE A 476 108.20 95.19 9.27
N GLN A 477 108.82 94.68 8.20
CA GLN A 477 110.24 94.37 8.15
C GLN A 477 111.06 95.65 8.38
N ARG A 478 110.78 96.75 7.67
CA ARG A 478 111.47 98.04 7.92
C ARG A 478 111.25 98.62 9.32
N PHE A 479 110.10 98.42 9.96
CA PHE A 479 109.90 98.79 11.36
C PHE A 479 110.65 97.88 12.33
N THR A 480 110.95 96.64 11.93
CA THR A 480 111.80 95.71 12.70
C THR A 480 113.27 96.08 12.51
N ASP A 481 113.69 96.29 11.26
CA ASP A 481 115.06 96.66 10.85
C ASP A 481 115.47 98.07 11.34
N ALA A 482 114.51 99.01 11.49
CA ALA A 482 114.78 100.37 11.96
C ALA A 482 114.72 100.53 13.50
N VAL A 483 114.42 99.45 14.22
CA VAL A 483 114.48 99.40 15.70
C VAL A 483 115.70 98.57 16.17
N GLY A 484 116.39 97.89 15.25
CA GLY A 484 117.67 97.23 15.50
C GLY A 484 118.89 98.07 15.08
N GLU A 485 119.98 97.94 15.86
CA GLU A 485 121.38 98.20 15.48
C GLU A 485 121.79 99.65 15.10
N GLU A 486 122.15 100.39 16.16
CA GLU A 486 123.40 101.15 16.33
C GLU A 486 124.07 101.89 15.13
N THR A 487 124.33 103.20 15.28
CA THR A 487 125.57 103.89 14.81
C THR A 487 125.69 105.38 15.18
N THR A 488 124.68 106.01 15.78
CA THR A 488 124.70 107.46 16.10
C THR A 488 125.60 107.88 17.28
N ALA A 489 126.30 106.94 17.92
CA ALA A 489 127.17 107.20 19.06
C ALA A 489 128.55 107.79 18.67
N ASP A 490 129.20 107.26 17.63
CA ASP A 490 130.60 107.59 17.31
C ASP A 490 130.79 109.04 16.82
N VAL A 491 129.82 109.56 16.05
CA VAL A 491 129.88 110.93 15.50
C VAL A 491 129.91 112.00 16.62
N LEU A 492 129.34 111.71 17.78
CA LEU A 492 129.32 112.60 18.95
C LEU A 492 130.60 112.54 19.80
N ALA A 493 131.47 111.54 19.59
CA ALA A 493 132.79 111.48 20.22
C ALA A 493 133.77 112.41 19.47
N GLN A 494 133.83 112.30 18.14
CA GLN A 494 134.81 113.02 17.32
C GLN A 494 134.64 114.56 17.43
N ALA A 495 133.40 115.06 17.43
CA ALA A 495 133.09 116.48 17.60
C ALA A 495 133.43 117.08 18.98
N ARG A 496 133.75 116.25 19.99
CA ARG A 496 134.21 116.72 21.32
C ARG A 496 135.72 116.82 21.44
N GLN A 497 136.47 116.10 20.60
CA GLN A 497 137.93 116.12 20.61
C GLN A 497 138.45 117.49 20.12
N GLU A 498 137.97 117.95 18.96
CA GLU A 498 138.45 119.17 18.29
C GLU A 498 138.17 120.48 19.06
N ILE A 499 137.18 120.47 19.98
CA ILE A 499 136.88 121.62 20.85
C ILE A 499 137.94 121.79 21.96
N SER A 500 138.67 120.72 22.32
CA SER A 500 139.66 120.75 23.41
C SER A 500 140.99 121.40 23.02
N ASP A 501 141.29 121.54 21.73
CA ASP A 501 142.61 121.95 21.24
C ASP A 501 142.69 123.45 20.86
N ALA A 502 141.62 124.22 21.07
CA ALA A 502 141.45 125.58 20.55
C ALA A 502 141.51 126.73 21.58
N GLU A 503 141.68 126.45 22.88
CA GLU A 503 141.72 127.46 23.95
C GLU A 503 143.13 127.61 24.58
N GLY A 504 144.14 127.95 23.76
CA GLY A 504 145.52 128.14 24.21
C GLY A 504 146.34 129.18 23.44
N ALA A 505 146.72 130.26 24.13
CA ALA A 505 147.78 131.22 23.78
C ALA A 505 147.63 132.10 22.52
N ASP A 506 146.83 133.17 22.69
CA ASP A 506 147.12 134.59 22.42
C ASP A 506 148.23 135.08 21.44
N SER A 507 147.95 136.31 20.96
CA SER A 507 148.84 137.38 20.44
C SER A 507 149.12 137.48 18.92
N ASP A 508 148.59 138.59 18.38
CA ASP A 508 149.19 139.51 17.41
C ASP A 508 149.82 138.98 16.11
N ASP A 509 148.98 138.85 15.07
CA ASP A 509 148.93 139.92 14.06
C ASP A 509 147.55 140.00 13.35
N GLY A 510 147.17 141.19 12.87
CA GLY A 510 145.76 141.52 12.61
C GLY A 510 145.35 141.74 11.16
N ASN A 511 144.63 140.78 10.53
CA ASN A 511 143.67 141.11 9.45
C ASN A 511 142.56 140.07 9.11
N VAL A 512 142.26 139.07 9.98
CA VAL A 512 141.33 137.96 9.64
C VAL A 512 140.07 137.93 10.53
N ILE A 513 139.67 139.10 11.07
CA ILE A 513 138.46 139.24 11.90
C ILE A 513 137.27 139.67 11.02
N GLY A 514 136.45 138.72 10.59
CA GLY A 514 135.19 139.04 9.90
C GLY A 514 134.35 137.84 9.45
N LEU A 515 134.93 136.92 8.67
CA LEU A 515 134.17 135.89 7.97
C LEU A 515 133.85 134.64 8.81
N PHE A 516 134.66 134.31 9.82
CA PHE A 516 134.49 133.06 10.59
C PHE A 516 133.45 133.11 11.72
N LYS A 517 133.12 134.28 12.28
CA LYS A 517 132.19 134.39 13.42
C LYS A 517 130.70 134.39 13.05
N THR A 518 130.35 134.54 11.77
CA THR A 518 128.95 134.57 11.29
C THR A 518 128.40 133.20 10.86
N GLY A 519 129.27 132.26 10.45
CA GLY A 519 128.87 130.90 10.06
C GLY A 519 128.39 130.04 11.24
N ALA A 520 129.13 130.04 12.36
CA ALA A 520 128.81 129.21 13.53
C ALA A 520 127.44 129.52 14.15
N ILE A 521 127.04 130.80 14.17
CA ILE A 521 125.78 131.24 14.79
C ILE A 521 124.57 130.86 13.92
N THR A 522 124.71 130.86 12.58
CA THR A 522 123.62 130.53 11.66
C THR A 522 123.33 129.03 11.59
N ALA A 523 124.34 128.18 11.80
CA ALA A 523 124.15 126.73 11.95
C ALA A 523 123.24 126.39 13.16
N ILE A 524 123.55 126.94 14.34
CA ILE A 524 122.87 126.57 15.60
C ILE A 524 121.37 126.94 15.59
N ASP A 525 121.00 128.11 15.05
CA ASP A 525 119.59 128.52 14.93
C ASP A 525 118.76 127.58 14.03
N SER A 526 119.37 127.01 12.98
CA SER A 526 118.70 126.07 12.08
C SER A 526 118.38 124.72 12.75
N HIS A 527 119.29 124.18 13.56
CA HIS A 527 119.11 122.88 14.23
C HIS A 527 118.02 122.93 15.31
N LEU A 528 117.91 124.04 16.06
CA LEU A 528 116.85 124.22 17.06
C LEU A 528 115.45 124.18 16.44
N LYS A 529 115.27 124.77 15.25
CA LYS A 529 113.99 124.80 14.52
C LYS A 529 113.54 123.43 13.98
N VAL A 530 114.49 122.51 13.74
CA VAL A 530 114.17 121.12 13.36
C VAL A 530 113.71 120.31 14.57
N LEU A 531 114.39 120.45 15.72
CA LEU A 531 114.10 119.68 16.93
C LEU A 531 112.68 119.91 17.47
N SER A 532 112.21 121.15 17.55
CA SER A 532 110.82 121.44 17.97
C SER A 532 109.79 120.77 17.06
N ARG A 533 110.05 120.73 15.75
CA ARG A 533 109.09 120.26 14.75
C ARG A 533 108.96 118.73 14.68
N MET A 534 109.95 117.99 15.17
CA MET A 534 109.82 116.53 15.38
C MET A 534 108.99 116.21 16.62
N ASN A 535 109.13 117.00 17.69
CA ASN A 535 108.37 116.81 18.93
C ASN A 535 106.85 116.98 18.72
N ASP A 536 106.45 117.98 17.94
CA ASP A 536 105.03 118.24 17.61
C ASP A 536 104.39 117.15 16.73
N LEU A 537 105.19 116.43 15.92
CA LEU A 537 104.71 115.31 15.11
C LEU A 537 104.59 114.01 15.93
N SER A 538 105.48 113.80 16.91
CA SER A 538 105.48 112.61 17.75
C SER A 538 104.26 112.52 18.68
N SER A 539 103.68 113.65 19.10
CA SER A 539 102.47 113.66 19.94
C SER A 539 101.23 113.25 19.14
N GLN A 540 101.06 113.81 17.94
CA GLN A 540 99.92 113.49 17.07
C GLN A 540 99.88 112.01 16.67
N GLN A 541 101.05 111.38 16.48
CA GLN A 541 101.12 109.96 16.12
C GLN A 541 100.54 109.04 17.23
N SER A 542 100.79 109.35 18.50
CA SER A 542 100.25 108.61 19.65
C SER A 542 98.71 108.60 19.68
N ASP A 543 98.09 109.75 19.41
CA ASP A 543 96.63 109.90 19.43
C ASP A 543 95.96 109.10 18.29
N TYR A 544 96.57 109.05 17.10
CA TYR A 544 96.06 108.21 16.00
C TYR A 544 96.21 106.72 16.28
N GLU A 545 97.31 106.29 16.91
CA GLU A 545 97.53 104.89 17.25
C GLU A 545 96.54 104.37 18.32
N GLN A 546 96.23 105.17 19.36
CA GLN A 546 95.18 104.80 20.33
C GLN A 546 93.78 104.68 19.69
N ASN A 547 93.40 105.60 18.80
CA ASN A 547 92.11 105.54 18.12
C ASN A 547 92.02 104.32 17.18
N LEU A 548 93.10 103.98 16.47
CA LEU A 548 93.17 102.76 15.66
C LEU A 548 93.09 101.47 16.49
N ALA A 549 93.69 101.44 17.69
CA ALA A 549 93.58 100.31 18.60
C ALA A 549 92.12 100.12 19.09
N SER A 550 91.46 101.20 19.49
CA SER A 550 90.05 101.20 19.93
C SER A 550 89.10 100.66 18.85
N ILE A 551 89.23 101.12 17.61
CA ILE A 551 88.39 100.66 16.48
C ILE A 551 88.64 99.18 16.18
N ARG A 552 89.89 98.69 16.26
CA ARG A 552 90.21 97.26 16.09
C ARG A 552 89.59 96.41 17.18
N GLN A 553 89.71 96.83 18.44
CA GLN A 553 89.09 96.11 19.56
C GLN A 553 87.57 96.01 19.38
N GLN A 554 86.89 97.10 18.99
CA GLN A 554 85.46 97.09 18.69
C GLN A 554 85.09 96.16 17.52
N HIS A 555 85.92 96.09 16.47
CA HIS A 555 85.70 95.17 15.34
C HIS A 555 85.84 93.70 15.77
N GLU A 556 86.86 93.36 16.55
CA GLU A 556 87.02 92.01 17.10
C GLU A 556 85.88 91.62 18.06
N GLU A 557 85.38 92.57 18.85
CA GLU A 557 84.20 92.37 19.71
C GLU A 557 82.97 92.02 18.86
N LEU A 558 82.69 92.81 17.82
CA LEU A 558 81.59 92.59 16.86
C LEU A 558 81.73 91.28 16.07
N GLU A 559 82.95 90.88 15.70
CA GLU A 559 83.17 89.59 15.04
C GLU A 559 82.97 88.41 16.01
N ARG A 560 83.37 88.55 17.28
CA ARG A 560 83.10 87.56 18.33
C ARG A 560 81.60 87.47 18.64
N GLU A 561 80.88 88.59 18.76
CA GLU A 561 79.41 88.60 18.91
C GLU A 561 78.71 87.96 17.71
N LYS A 562 79.11 88.28 16.48
CA LYS A 562 78.58 87.68 15.25
C LYS A 562 78.83 86.17 15.19
N GLN A 563 80.01 85.70 15.58
CA GLN A 563 80.33 84.26 15.65
C GLN A 563 79.48 83.56 16.72
N ASN A 564 79.35 84.16 17.91
CA ASN A 564 78.51 83.64 18.98
C ASN A 564 77.03 83.57 18.57
N PHE A 565 76.51 84.59 17.86
CA PHE A 565 75.14 84.58 17.36
C PHE A 565 74.91 83.51 16.29
N LEU A 566 75.86 83.28 15.37
CA LEU A 566 75.79 82.15 14.43
C LEU A 566 75.82 80.80 15.15
N LEU A 567 76.65 80.66 16.20
CA LEU A 567 76.73 79.42 16.99
C LEU A 567 75.44 79.16 17.77
N GLU A 568 74.83 80.22 18.32
CA GLU A 568 73.54 80.13 19.01
C GLU A 568 72.38 79.87 18.04
N GLN A 569 72.38 80.48 16.85
CA GLN A 569 71.39 80.18 15.81
C GLN A 569 71.50 78.72 15.34
N THR A 570 72.70 78.27 14.97
CA THR A 570 72.90 76.90 14.47
C THR A 570 72.65 75.83 15.53
N SER A 571 72.95 76.08 16.81
CA SER A 571 72.60 75.15 17.89
C SER A 571 71.09 75.13 18.18
N ARG A 572 70.38 76.27 18.09
CA ARG A 572 68.90 76.30 18.16
C ARG A 572 68.24 75.60 16.96
N GLU A 573 68.78 75.78 15.76
CA GLU A 573 68.30 75.08 14.56
C GLU A 573 68.53 73.56 14.68
N GLN A 574 69.65 73.14 15.24
CA GLN A 574 69.93 71.73 15.54
C GLN A 574 69.01 71.16 16.63
N SER A 575 68.73 71.92 17.71
CA SER A 575 67.81 71.45 18.76
C SER A 575 66.38 71.30 18.23
N PHE A 576 65.86 72.31 17.51
CA PHE A 576 64.53 72.20 16.89
C PHE A 576 64.46 71.07 15.86
N LYS A 577 65.52 70.83 15.08
CA LYS A 577 65.57 69.69 14.15
C LYS A 577 65.56 68.36 14.90
N SER A 578 66.30 68.24 16.00
CA SER A 578 66.32 67.03 16.84
C SER A 578 64.96 66.78 17.52
N GLU A 579 64.27 67.83 17.98
CA GLU A 579 62.93 67.74 18.54
C GLU A 579 61.91 67.28 17.48
N LEU A 580 61.97 67.83 16.26
CA LEU A 580 61.11 67.41 15.16
C LEU A 580 61.39 65.98 14.70
N GLU A 581 62.65 65.55 14.66
CA GLU A 581 63.03 64.16 14.35
C GLU A 581 62.60 63.18 15.44
N GLN A 582 62.69 63.57 16.72
CA GLN A 582 62.15 62.77 17.83
C GLN A 582 60.62 62.67 17.77
N ILE A 583 59.91 63.79 17.57
CA ILE A 583 58.44 63.79 17.47
C ILE A 583 57.98 62.95 16.27
N ALA A 584 58.68 63.02 15.12
CA ALA A 584 58.40 62.16 13.98
C ALA A 584 58.58 60.68 14.33
N ALA A 585 59.71 60.30 14.92
CA ALA A 585 59.99 58.92 15.33
C ALA A 585 58.98 58.39 16.36
N GLU A 586 58.56 59.20 17.33
CA GLU A 586 57.53 58.84 18.31
C GLU A 586 56.14 58.65 17.66
N LYS A 587 55.78 59.47 16.66
CA LYS A 587 54.54 59.27 15.90
C LYS A 587 54.61 58.04 15.01
N ASP A 588 55.70 57.82 14.30
CA ASP A 588 55.87 56.65 13.42
C ASP A 588 55.87 55.35 14.23
N ALA A 589 56.53 55.31 15.39
CA ALA A 589 56.46 54.18 16.31
C ALA A 589 55.02 53.94 16.80
N SER A 590 54.31 54.97 17.24
CA SER A 590 52.92 54.84 17.70
C SER A 590 51.94 54.46 16.59
N TRP A 591 52.19 54.87 15.34
CA TRP A 591 51.42 54.43 14.18
C TRP A 591 51.71 52.97 13.81
N GLN A 592 52.98 52.55 13.83
CA GLN A 592 53.37 51.15 13.59
C GLN A 592 52.81 50.21 14.66
N GLU A 593 52.81 50.62 15.93
CA GLU A 593 52.23 49.85 17.03
C GLU A 593 50.71 49.67 16.86
N ARG A 594 49.96 50.73 16.57
CA ARG A 594 48.51 50.63 16.27
C ARG A 594 48.21 49.82 15.01
N LEU A 595 49.02 49.96 13.95
CA LEU A 595 48.88 49.15 12.74
C LEU A 595 49.12 47.67 13.03
N LYS A 596 50.09 47.36 13.89
CA LYS A 596 50.37 46.00 14.34
C LYS A 596 49.22 45.45 15.19
N GLU A 597 48.76 46.20 16.21
CA GLU A 597 47.59 45.83 17.00
C GLU A 597 46.36 45.54 16.13
N GLU A 598 46.08 46.39 15.13
CA GLU A 598 44.92 46.23 14.26
C GLU A 598 45.09 45.03 13.32
N CYS A 599 46.29 44.80 12.79
CA CYS A 599 46.60 43.59 12.04
C CYS A 599 46.47 42.32 12.90
N ASP A 600 46.88 42.38 14.16
CA ASP A 600 46.83 41.25 15.08
C ASP A 600 45.37 40.99 15.54
N ARG A 601 44.58 42.04 15.83
CA ARG A 601 43.11 41.96 16.05
C ARG A 601 42.37 41.36 14.85
N ILE A 602 42.65 41.83 13.63
CA ILE A 602 42.03 41.30 12.40
C ILE A 602 42.42 39.83 12.20
N ARG A 603 43.68 39.44 12.45
CA ARG A 603 44.08 38.03 12.39
C ARG A 603 43.35 37.18 13.43
N GLU A 604 43.27 37.63 14.67
CA GLU A 604 42.60 36.89 15.76
C GLU A 604 41.10 36.68 15.48
N GLN A 605 40.40 37.73 15.03
CA GLN A 605 39.01 37.64 14.55
C GLN A 605 38.87 36.70 13.35
N THR A 606 39.79 36.77 12.38
CA THR A 606 39.78 35.88 11.21
C THR A 606 40.00 34.43 11.63
N SER A 607 40.90 34.15 12.57
CA SER A 607 41.12 32.79 13.08
C SER A 607 39.94 32.27 13.91
N SER A 608 39.27 33.10 14.72
CA SER A 608 38.04 32.68 15.43
C SER A 608 36.93 32.32 14.43
N SER A 609 36.65 33.21 13.48
CA SER A 609 35.64 32.96 12.45
C SER A 609 35.99 31.74 11.58
N GLN A 610 37.27 31.54 11.25
CA GLN A 610 37.71 30.36 10.49
C GLN A 610 37.55 29.08 11.31
N GLN A 611 37.94 29.06 12.59
CA GLN A 611 37.74 27.90 13.46
C GLN A 611 36.25 27.59 13.66
N GLU A 612 35.41 28.60 13.88
CA GLU A 612 33.95 28.44 13.96
C GLU A 612 33.35 27.86 12.67
N HIS A 613 33.87 28.26 11.50
CA HIS A 613 33.48 27.67 10.21
C HIS A 613 34.00 26.25 10.02
N ASP A 614 35.24 25.95 10.41
CA ASP A 614 35.82 24.61 10.29
C ASP A 614 35.14 23.60 11.23
N GLU A 615 34.80 24.01 12.45
CA GLU A 615 33.98 23.21 13.39
C GLU A 615 32.55 22.98 12.86
N GLN A 616 31.93 24.00 12.23
CA GLN A 616 30.63 23.85 11.56
C GLN A 616 30.71 22.91 10.35
N ILE A 617 31.75 23.04 9.51
CA ILE A 617 31.99 22.18 8.36
C ILE A 617 32.22 20.73 8.81
N GLN A 618 32.99 20.49 9.88
CA GLN A 618 33.20 19.16 10.41
C GLN A 618 31.89 18.57 10.98
N SER A 619 31.12 19.33 11.76
CA SER A 619 29.82 18.90 12.28
C SER A 619 28.82 18.55 11.16
N LEU A 620 28.76 19.35 10.10
CA LEU A 620 27.93 19.07 8.92
C LEU A 620 28.46 17.86 8.12
N SER A 621 29.78 17.67 8.03
CA SER A 621 30.40 16.49 7.41
C SER A 621 30.08 15.20 8.16
N GLU A 622 30.16 15.22 9.49
CA GLU A 622 29.82 14.07 10.35
C GLU A 622 28.32 13.75 10.27
N GLN A 623 27.45 14.76 10.24
CA GLN A 623 26.00 14.57 10.00
C GLN A 623 25.69 14.01 8.61
N LEU A 624 26.38 14.50 7.56
CA LEU A 624 26.25 13.96 6.21
C LEU A 624 26.74 12.51 6.12
N GLN A 625 27.87 12.18 6.76
CA GLN A 625 28.39 10.81 6.80
C GLN A 625 27.39 9.88 7.51
N ALA A 626 26.88 10.27 8.68
CA ALA A 626 25.85 9.49 9.40
C ALA A 626 24.58 9.30 8.55
N MET A 627 24.10 10.34 7.87
CA MET A 627 22.95 10.27 6.95
C MET A 627 23.22 9.34 5.76
N THR A 628 24.41 9.39 5.16
CA THR A 628 24.77 8.47 4.05
C THR A 628 24.90 7.03 4.52
N ALA A 629 25.44 6.77 5.73
CA ALA A 629 25.49 5.43 6.30
C ALA A 629 24.09 4.87 6.56
N GLN A 630 23.19 5.67 7.15
CA GLN A 630 21.79 5.28 7.39
C GLN A 630 21.02 5.03 6.08
N ASN A 631 21.25 5.85 5.05
CA ASN A 631 20.65 5.65 3.72
C ASN A 631 21.19 4.39 3.03
N ASN A 632 22.50 4.11 3.13
CA ASN A 632 23.10 2.90 2.58
C ASN A 632 22.58 1.64 3.29
N GLU A 633 22.50 1.63 4.62
CA GLU A 633 21.93 0.52 5.40
C GLU A 633 20.45 0.28 5.03
N SER A 634 19.69 1.36 4.81
CA SER A 634 18.30 1.29 4.36
C SER A 634 18.18 0.76 2.93
N LEU A 635 19.13 1.11 2.05
CA LEU A 635 19.20 0.63 0.67
C LEU A 635 19.61 -0.85 0.61
N GLU A 636 20.58 -1.31 1.41
CA GLU A 636 20.95 -2.72 1.53
C GLU A 636 19.78 -3.56 2.05
N LYS A 637 19.05 -3.07 3.06
CA LYS A 637 17.81 -3.71 3.54
C LYS A 637 16.74 -3.80 2.46
N TRP A 638 16.57 -2.75 1.65
CA TRP A 638 15.63 -2.77 0.53
C TRP A 638 16.07 -3.74 -0.59
N ILE A 639 17.36 -3.75 -0.95
CA ILE A 639 17.93 -4.68 -1.94
C ILE A 639 17.75 -6.13 -1.48
N ASN A 640 18.07 -6.45 -0.22
CA ASN A 640 17.91 -7.79 0.32
C ASN A 640 16.43 -8.23 0.26
N LEU A 641 15.50 -7.38 0.70
CA LEU A 641 14.06 -7.64 0.61
C LEU A 641 13.57 -7.80 -0.84
N GLN A 642 14.13 -7.05 -1.80
CA GLN A 642 13.87 -7.28 -3.21
C GLN A 642 14.40 -8.66 -3.66
N THR A 643 15.63 -9.04 -3.31
CA THR A 643 16.18 -10.36 -3.70
C THR A 643 15.43 -11.54 -3.09
N GLU A 644 14.96 -11.43 -1.85
CA GLU A 644 14.07 -12.41 -1.21
C GLU A 644 12.73 -12.50 -1.96
N SER A 645 12.15 -11.35 -2.33
CA SER A 645 10.89 -11.31 -3.09
C SER A 645 11.03 -11.90 -4.50
N THR A 646 12.14 -11.68 -5.20
CA THR A 646 12.39 -12.28 -6.52
C THR A 646 12.64 -13.78 -6.40
N GLN A 647 13.43 -14.25 -5.41
CA GLN A 647 13.57 -15.68 -5.14
C GLN A 647 12.23 -16.35 -4.84
N LYS A 648 11.31 -15.65 -4.15
CA LYS A 648 9.96 -16.15 -3.90
C LYS A 648 9.09 -16.19 -5.17
N ILE A 649 9.24 -15.23 -6.07
CA ILE A 649 8.58 -15.23 -7.39
C ILE A 649 9.12 -16.38 -8.25
N ASP A 650 10.43 -16.61 -8.25
CA ASP A 650 11.06 -17.73 -8.98
C ASP A 650 10.57 -19.09 -8.43
N GLU A 651 10.56 -19.28 -7.10
CA GLU A 651 10.01 -20.46 -6.43
C GLU A 651 8.52 -20.73 -6.76
N LEU A 652 7.72 -19.67 -6.92
CA LEU A 652 6.32 -19.80 -7.29
C LEU A 652 6.14 -20.05 -8.79
N THR A 653 7.06 -19.55 -9.61
CA THR A 653 7.08 -19.76 -11.07
C THR A 653 7.49 -21.18 -11.42
N THR A 654 8.49 -21.77 -10.74
CA THR A 654 8.83 -23.19 -10.93
C THR A 654 7.68 -24.10 -10.52
N LYS A 655 7.06 -23.87 -9.34
CA LYS A 655 5.88 -24.63 -8.89
C LYS A 655 4.67 -24.47 -9.82
N LEU A 656 4.47 -23.29 -10.42
CA LEU A 656 3.45 -23.10 -11.43
C LEU A 656 3.75 -23.92 -12.70
N GLN A 657 5.02 -23.98 -13.12
CA GLN A 657 5.46 -24.76 -14.27
C GLN A 657 5.36 -26.28 -14.04
N GLU A 658 5.70 -26.75 -12.84
CA GLU A 658 5.50 -28.14 -12.38
C GLU A 658 4.01 -28.51 -12.43
N CYS A 659 3.14 -27.72 -11.82
CA CYS A 659 1.68 -27.90 -11.89
C CYS A 659 1.13 -27.87 -13.33
N GLN A 660 1.70 -27.04 -14.22
CA GLN A 660 1.33 -27.02 -15.64
C GLN A 660 1.76 -28.29 -16.38
N GLN A 661 2.93 -28.85 -16.05
CA GLN A 661 3.37 -30.14 -16.60
C GLN A 661 2.45 -31.26 -16.12
N GLU A 662 2.19 -31.39 -14.81
CA GLU A 662 1.29 -32.42 -14.28
C GLU A 662 -0.10 -32.36 -14.92
N LEU A 663 -0.63 -31.14 -15.13
CA LEU A 663 -1.92 -30.93 -15.80
C LEU A 663 -1.86 -31.30 -17.30
N SER A 664 -0.72 -31.13 -17.97
CA SER A 664 -0.52 -31.60 -19.35
C SER A 664 -0.47 -33.13 -19.43
N GLU A 665 0.26 -33.80 -18.54
CA GLU A 665 0.30 -35.27 -18.46
C GLU A 665 -1.08 -35.86 -18.11
N ALA A 666 -1.84 -35.19 -17.25
CA ALA A 666 -3.21 -35.58 -16.92
C ALA A 666 -4.17 -35.43 -18.12
N ARG A 667 -3.96 -34.43 -18.98
CA ARG A 667 -4.71 -34.27 -20.25
C ARG A 667 -4.36 -35.35 -21.26
N GLU A 668 -3.09 -35.72 -21.39
CA GLU A 668 -2.69 -36.82 -22.29
C GLU A 668 -3.30 -38.16 -21.83
N ARG A 669 -3.23 -38.49 -20.54
CA ARG A 669 -3.87 -39.69 -19.97
C ARG A 669 -5.40 -39.68 -20.14
N LEU A 670 -6.04 -38.51 -20.08
CA LEU A 670 -7.48 -38.39 -20.35
C LEU A 670 -7.79 -38.64 -21.83
N ASN A 671 -6.99 -38.10 -22.76
CA ASN A 671 -7.13 -38.34 -24.19
C ASN A 671 -6.96 -39.82 -24.52
N GLU A 672 -5.92 -40.49 -23.98
CA GLU A 672 -5.70 -41.94 -24.12
C GLU A 672 -6.91 -42.75 -23.62
N PHE A 673 -7.51 -42.33 -22.49
CA PHE A 673 -8.71 -42.97 -21.97
C PHE A 673 -9.94 -42.78 -22.88
N THR A 674 -10.17 -41.58 -23.42
CA THR A 674 -11.26 -41.35 -24.38
C THR A 674 -11.05 -42.13 -25.68
N ASP A 675 -9.81 -42.23 -26.15
CA ASP A 675 -9.42 -43.03 -27.32
C ASP A 675 -9.71 -44.52 -27.12
N LEU A 676 -9.47 -45.03 -25.91
CA LEU A 676 -9.78 -46.41 -25.53
C LEU A 676 -11.30 -46.63 -25.43
N GLN A 677 -12.04 -45.65 -24.89
CA GLN A 677 -13.49 -45.70 -24.74
C GLN A 677 -14.21 -45.65 -26.10
N GLU A 678 -13.73 -44.84 -27.05
CA GLU A 678 -14.27 -44.79 -28.42
C GLU A 678 -14.03 -46.13 -29.15
N LYS A 679 -12.84 -46.74 -29.00
CA LYS A 679 -12.53 -48.07 -29.55
C LYS A 679 -13.46 -49.16 -28.99
N GLN A 680 -13.63 -49.23 -27.67
CA GLN A 680 -14.56 -50.17 -27.03
C GLN A 680 -16.02 -49.95 -27.47
N ARG A 681 -16.43 -48.69 -27.64
CA ARG A 681 -17.76 -48.32 -28.14
C ARG A 681 -17.97 -48.78 -29.59
N GLN A 682 -16.94 -48.68 -30.43
CA GLN A 682 -17.00 -49.15 -31.81
C GLN A 682 -17.05 -50.69 -31.89
N GLU A 683 -16.23 -51.40 -31.10
CA GLU A 683 -16.30 -52.87 -30.98
C GLU A 683 -17.70 -53.34 -30.55
N LEU A 684 -18.33 -52.65 -29.59
CA LEU A 684 -19.71 -52.94 -29.17
C LEU A 684 -20.74 -52.67 -30.28
N ALA A 685 -20.56 -51.61 -31.08
CA ALA A 685 -21.45 -51.30 -32.19
C ALA A 685 -21.35 -52.34 -33.34
N ASP A 686 -20.14 -52.81 -33.65
CA ASP A 686 -19.93 -53.85 -34.65
C ASP A 686 -20.48 -55.21 -34.17
N LEU A 687 -20.35 -55.53 -32.87
CA LEU A 687 -20.97 -56.71 -32.27
C LEU A 687 -22.51 -56.63 -32.24
N GLU A 688 -23.09 -55.47 -31.95
CA GLU A 688 -24.54 -55.27 -32.00
C GLU A 688 -25.08 -55.37 -33.43
N LYS A 689 -24.34 -54.84 -34.42
CA LYS A 689 -24.67 -55.03 -35.84
C LYS A 689 -24.65 -56.51 -36.21
N ALA A 690 -23.58 -57.24 -35.93
CA ALA A 690 -23.47 -58.67 -36.25
C ALA A 690 -24.58 -59.51 -35.59
N LYS A 691 -24.97 -59.17 -34.35
CA LYS A 691 -26.14 -59.74 -33.66
C LYS A 691 -27.44 -59.45 -34.40
N ASN A 692 -27.65 -58.23 -34.89
CA ASN A 692 -28.86 -57.85 -35.62
C ASN A 692 -28.93 -58.54 -37.00
N ASP A 693 -27.81 -58.66 -37.71
CA ASP A 693 -27.70 -59.40 -38.97
C ASP A 693 -28.11 -60.88 -38.77
N ILE A 694 -27.62 -61.54 -37.70
CA ILE A 694 -28.01 -62.91 -37.31
C ILE A 694 -29.51 -63.00 -36.95
N ILE A 695 -30.07 -61.98 -36.31
CA ILE A 695 -31.51 -61.91 -35.99
C ILE A 695 -32.34 -61.77 -37.27
N GLU A 696 -31.89 -61.04 -38.28
CA GLU A 696 -32.58 -60.95 -39.58
C GLU A 696 -32.53 -62.28 -40.33
N ASP A 697 -31.38 -62.96 -40.39
CA ASP A 697 -31.24 -64.31 -40.97
C ASP A 697 -32.17 -65.33 -40.31
N LEU A 698 -32.21 -65.36 -38.97
CA LEU A 698 -33.10 -66.25 -38.21
C LEU A 698 -34.58 -65.91 -38.46
N ASN A 699 -34.94 -64.62 -38.58
CA ASN A 699 -36.30 -64.22 -38.95
C ASN A 699 -36.63 -64.61 -40.41
N GLY A 700 -35.66 -64.57 -41.32
CA GLY A 700 -35.78 -65.09 -42.69
C GLY A 700 -36.10 -66.59 -42.70
N GLN A 701 -35.33 -67.39 -41.97
CA GLN A 701 -35.59 -68.83 -41.80
C GLN A 701 -36.97 -69.09 -41.18
N ILE A 702 -37.36 -68.34 -40.14
CA ILE A 702 -38.68 -68.44 -39.50
C ILE A 702 -39.82 -68.08 -40.47
N ARG A 703 -39.63 -67.14 -41.41
CA ARG A 703 -40.61 -66.86 -42.48
C ARG A 703 -40.74 -68.06 -43.43
N VAL A 704 -39.61 -68.62 -43.90
CA VAL A 704 -39.62 -69.82 -44.77
C VAL A 704 -40.32 -71.00 -44.10
N PHE A 705 -40.03 -71.28 -42.82
CA PHE A 705 -40.73 -72.33 -42.07
C PHE A 705 -42.23 -72.03 -41.89
N LYS A 706 -42.62 -70.77 -41.65
CA LYS A 706 -44.05 -70.38 -41.57
C LYS A 706 -44.79 -70.57 -42.89
N ASP A 707 -44.16 -70.27 -44.02
CA ASP A 707 -44.78 -70.47 -45.33
C ASP A 707 -44.79 -71.95 -45.76
N GLN A 708 -43.79 -72.75 -45.37
CA GLN A 708 -43.86 -74.22 -45.45
C GLN A 708 -45.03 -74.78 -44.62
N VAL A 709 -45.18 -74.34 -43.36
CA VAL A 709 -46.32 -74.74 -42.50
C VAL A 709 -47.65 -74.36 -43.15
N ARG A 710 -47.77 -73.16 -43.76
CA ARG A 710 -48.97 -72.77 -44.51
C ARG A 710 -49.25 -73.68 -45.70
N GLN A 711 -48.22 -74.04 -46.48
CA GLN A 711 -48.35 -74.99 -47.59
C GLN A 711 -48.82 -76.37 -47.09
N PHE A 712 -48.24 -76.86 -45.99
CA PHE A 712 -48.70 -78.11 -45.36
C PHE A 712 -50.14 -78.01 -44.83
N SER A 713 -50.55 -76.90 -44.19
CA SER A 713 -51.93 -76.70 -43.75
C SER A 713 -52.92 -76.70 -44.92
N ILE A 714 -52.61 -76.02 -46.03
CA ILE A 714 -53.43 -76.04 -47.25
C ILE A 714 -53.51 -77.48 -47.81
N THR A 715 -52.39 -78.22 -47.83
CA THR A 715 -52.35 -79.61 -48.28
C THR A 715 -53.17 -80.54 -47.38
N ILE A 716 -53.15 -80.32 -46.06
CA ILE A 716 -53.96 -81.07 -45.09
C ILE A 716 -55.46 -80.82 -45.34
N VAL A 717 -55.89 -79.56 -45.47
CA VAL A 717 -57.31 -79.24 -45.77
C VAL A 717 -57.76 -79.82 -47.12
N GLN A 718 -56.89 -79.85 -48.13
CA GLN A 718 -57.14 -80.51 -49.41
C GLN A 718 -57.35 -82.03 -49.23
N LEU A 719 -56.52 -82.69 -48.41
CA LEU A 719 -56.62 -84.11 -48.11
C LEU A 719 -57.86 -84.44 -47.27
N GLU A 720 -58.14 -83.67 -46.22
CA GLU A 720 -59.35 -83.78 -45.38
C GLU A 720 -60.62 -83.73 -46.23
N LYS A 721 -60.69 -82.82 -47.22
CA LYS A 721 -61.80 -82.77 -48.18
C LYS A 721 -61.92 -84.07 -48.99
N THR A 722 -60.81 -84.61 -49.53
CA THR A 722 -60.86 -85.88 -50.28
C THR A 722 -61.22 -87.08 -49.42
N VAL A 723 -60.83 -87.10 -48.14
CA VAL A 723 -61.22 -88.15 -47.18
C VAL A 723 -62.72 -88.04 -46.87
N GLY A 724 -63.26 -86.83 -46.68
CA GLY A 724 -64.69 -86.62 -46.51
C GLY A 724 -65.52 -87.06 -47.73
N GLU A 725 -65.05 -86.77 -48.95
CA GLU A 725 -65.69 -87.22 -50.18
C GLU A 725 -65.69 -88.75 -50.33
N GLU A 726 -64.64 -89.45 -49.87
CA GLU A 726 -64.63 -90.92 -49.80
C GLU A 726 -65.52 -91.47 -48.68
N GLN A 727 -65.56 -90.83 -47.50
CA GLN A 727 -66.47 -91.24 -46.43
C GLN A 727 -67.95 -91.11 -46.83
N GLU A 728 -68.32 -90.06 -47.57
CA GLU A 728 -69.67 -89.94 -48.14
C GLU A 728 -70.01 -91.06 -49.14
N LYS A 729 -69.07 -91.45 -50.01
CA LYS A 729 -69.25 -92.59 -50.92
C LYS A 729 -69.43 -93.89 -50.14
N ARG A 730 -68.62 -94.08 -49.10
CA ARG A 730 -68.67 -95.27 -48.23
C ARG A 730 -70.03 -95.39 -47.53
N ILE A 731 -70.54 -94.30 -46.95
CA ILE A 731 -71.86 -94.26 -46.30
C ILE A 731 -72.97 -94.60 -47.30
N LYS A 732 -72.92 -94.08 -48.53
CA LYS A 732 -73.91 -94.40 -49.57
C LYS A 732 -73.93 -95.90 -49.91
N ILE A 733 -72.76 -96.50 -50.12
CA ILE A 733 -72.61 -97.96 -50.34
C ILE A 733 -73.12 -98.77 -49.12
N GLU A 734 -72.85 -98.30 -47.90
CA GLU A 734 -73.31 -98.94 -46.66
C GLU A 734 -74.85 -98.93 -46.58
N THR A 735 -75.52 -97.84 -46.97
CA THR A 735 -77.00 -97.77 -47.05
C THR A 735 -77.61 -98.59 -48.19
N GLU A 736 -76.89 -98.80 -49.30
CA GLU A 736 -77.30 -99.70 -50.39
C GLU A 736 -77.19 -101.19 -49.99
N LEU A 737 -76.23 -101.52 -49.12
CA LEU A 737 -76.13 -102.84 -48.47
C LEU A 737 -77.26 -103.06 -47.44
N GLU A 738 -77.54 -102.10 -46.57
CA GLU A 738 -78.60 -102.23 -45.54
C GLU A 738 -80.02 -102.29 -46.13
N SER A 739 -80.24 -101.68 -47.30
CA SER A 739 -81.51 -101.81 -48.02
C SER A 739 -81.65 -103.15 -48.75
N SER A 740 -80.55 -103.76 -49.19
CA SER A 740 -80.53 -105.09 -49.81
C SER A 740 -80.71 -106.23 -48.80
N ASN A 741 -80.27 -106.06 -47.55
CA ASN A 741 -80.29 -107.11 -46.51
C ASN A 741 -81.68 -107.39 -45.86
N LYS A 742 -82.78 -106.81 -46.37
CA LYS A 742 -84.12 -106.92 -45.77
C LYS A 742 -85.08 -107.91 -46.45
N THR A 743 -84.62 -108.68 -47.43
CA THR A 743 -85.47 -109.59 -48.23
C THR A 743 -85.02 -111.06 -48.24
N VAL A 744 -83.99 -111.43 -47.47
CA VAL A 744 -83.37 -112.77 -47.54
C VAL A 744 -83.08 -113.36 -46.15
N ASN A 745 -84.04 -114.07 -45.57
CA ASN A 745 -83.92 -115.47 -45.12
C ASN A 745 -85.05 -115.90 -44.18
N ASP A 746 -85.68 -117.04 -44.50
CA ASP A 746 -86.52 -117.82 -43.60
C ASP A 746 -85.69 -118.83 -42.78
N SER A 747 -86.35 -119.48 -41.80
CA SER A 747 -85.84 -120.52 -40.88
C SER A 747 -85.36 -121.83 -41.57
N PRO A 748 -84.86 -122.88 -40.84
CA PRO A 748 -84.50 -123.03 -39.40
C PRO A 748 -83.01 -123.49 -39.22
N THR A 749 -82.42 -123.87 -38.06
CA THR A 749 -82.85 -124.86 -37.03
C THR A 749 -81.90 -124.87 -35.81
N THR A 750 -82.31 -125.58 -34.74
CA THR A 750 -81.56 -126.01 -33.52
C THR A 750 -81.20 -124.95 -32.45
N SER A 751 -81.77 -125.17 -31.26
CA SER A 751 -81.74 -124.41 -29.99
C SER A 751 -81.02 -125.26 -28.89
N PRO A 752 -81.15 -125.02 -27.55
CA PRO A 752 -81.67 -123.89 -26.74
C PRO A 752 -80.52 -123.24 -25.90
N VAL A 753 -80.60 -122.60 -24.71
CA VAL A 753 -81.54 -122.44 -23.56
C VAL A 753 -81.19 -121.09 -22.85
N GLU A 754 -82.01 -120.37 -22.06
CA GLU A 754 -83.44 -119.98 -22.05
C GLU A 754 -83.68 -118.99 -20.86
N ASN A 755 -84.91 -118.47 -20.67
CA ASN A 755 -85.40 -117.66 -19.53
C ASN A 755 -84.91 -116.19 -19.37
N ILE A 756 -85.68 -115.25 -18.74
CA ILE A 756 -86.97 -114.60 -19.11
C ILE A 756 -87.41 -113.62 -17.97
N ILE A 757 -87.46 -112.29 -18.24
CA ILE A 757 -88.42 -111.25 -17.70
C ILE A 757 -88.41 -110.97 -16.15
N PRO A 758 -88.95 -109.87 -15.52
CA PRO A 758 -89.52 -108.56 -15.98
C PRO A 758 -88.92 -107.25 -15.38
N VAL A 759 -88.87 -106.19 -16.20
CA VAL A 759 -89.60 -104.88 -16.09
C VAL A 759 -90.04 -104.29 -14.70
N ILE A 760 -89.44 -103.14 -14.32
CA ILE A 760 -89.99 -101.94 -13.59
C ILE A 760 -90.47 -102.10 -12.11
N PRO A 761 -89.86 -101.37 -11.12
CA PRO A 761 -90.38 -100.03 -10.78
C PRO A 761 -89.40 -98.92 -10.31
N VAL A 762 -89.68 -97.69 -10.76
CA VAL A 762 -89.67 -96.40 -10.03
C VAL A 762 -88.53 -96.09 -9.02
N LEU A 763 -87.50 -95.37 -9.52
CA LEU A 763 -87.00 -94.07 -9.02
C LEU A 763 -86.82 -93.79 -7.50
N THR A 764 -86.64 -94.77 -6.63
CA THR A 764 -86.13 -94.53 -5.25
C THR A 764 -84.91 -95.37 -4.88
N ALA A 765 -84.78 -96.58 -5.43
CA ALA A 765 -83.62 -97.45 -5.23
C ALA A 765 -82.26 -96.85 -5.68
N PRO A 766 -82.09 -96.26 -6.89
CA PRO A 766 -80.76 -95.95 -7.42
C PRO A 766 -79.99 -94.86 -6.64
N VAL A 767 -80.65 -94.09 -5.77
CA VAL A 767 -79.97 -93.11 -4.88
C VAL A 767 -79.45 -93.78 -3.60
N THR A 768 -80.19 -94.75 -3.05
CA THR A 768 -79.65 -95.62 -1.98
C THR A 768 -78.60 -96.58 -2.52
N ASP A 769 -78.75 -97.07 -3.76
CA ASP A 769 -77.76 -97.91 -4.42
C ASP A 769 -76.51 -97.10 -4.74
N LEU A 770 -76.60 -95.89 -5.32
CA LEU A 770 -75.44 -95.00 -5.47
C LEU A 770 -74.80 -94.60 -4.14
N SER A 771 -75.54 -94.57 -3.04
CA SER A 771 -74.99 -94.32 -1.69
C SER A 771 -74.29 -95.56 -1.11
N HIS A 772 -74.84 -96.75 -1.33
CA HIS A 772 -74.22 -98.03 -0.98
C HIS A 772 -73.03 -98.36 -1.90
N GLU A 773 -73.08 -97.97 -3.17
CA GLU A 773 -71.97 -98.01 -4.11
C GLU A 773 -70.92 -96.98 -3.73
N LEU A 774 -71.25 -95.72 -3.40
CA LEU A 774 -70.25 -94.78 -2.89
C LEU A 774 -69.62 -95.24 -1.58
N PHE A 775 -70.38 -95.87 -0.69
CA PHE A 775 -69.83 -96.50 0.52
C PHE A 775 -68.98 -97.74 0.19
N ALA A 776 -69.40 -98.58 -0.76
CA ALA A 776 -68.66 -99.75 -1.21
C ALA A 776 -67.43 -99.40 -2.05
N TYR A 777 -67.45 -98.29 -2.81
CA TYR A 777 -66.31 -97.71 -3.49
C TYR A 777 -65.38 -97.05 -2.47
N LYS A 778 -65.90 -96.40 -1.43
CA LYS A 778 -65.06 -95.88 -0.33
C LYS A 778 -64.40 -97.01 0.46
N LEU A 779 -65.13 -98.09 0.77
CA LEU A 779 -64.60 -99.28 1.42
C LEU A 779 -63.61 -100.02 0.50
N ARG A 780 -63.94 -100.18 -0.78
CA ARG A 780 -63.06 -100.79 -1.81
C ARG A 780 -61.84 -99.91 -2.12
N VAL A 781 -61.94 -98.59 -1.96
CA VAL A 781 -60.80 -97.66 -1.98
C VAL A 781 -59.98 -97.82 -0.71
N GLN A 782 -60.57 -98.01 0.47
CA GLN A 782 -59.82 -98.30 1.70
C GLN A 782 -59.17 -99.69 1.68
N GLU A 783 -59.82 -100.70 1.08
CA GLU A 783 -59.24 -102.01 0.79
C GLU A 783 -58.12 -101.87 -0.25
N GLN A 784 -58.32 -101.07 -1.31
CA GLN A 784 -57.26 -100.73 -2.27
C GLN A 784 -56.14 -99.92 -1.62
N GLU A 785 -56.38 -99.09 -0.62
CA GLU A 785 -55.36 -98.37 0.15
C GLU A 785 -54.58 -99.33 1.05
N GLN A 786 -55.24 -100.30 1.71
CA GLN A 786 -54.56 -101.36 2.45
C GLN A 786 -53.79 -102.30 1.52
N ILE A 787 -54.32 -102.59 0.33
CA ILE A 787 -53.62 -103.32 -0.74
C ILE A 787 -52.47 -102.48 -1.31
N ILE A 788 -52.59 -101.15 -1.39
CA ILE A 788 -51.49 -100.25 -1.78
C ILE A 788 -50.45 -100.15 -0.67
N ILE A 789 -50.83 -100.25 0.60
CA ILE A 789 -49.91 -100.29 1.75
C ILE A 789 -49.18 -101.63 1.82
N SER A 790 -49.87 -102.77 1.60
CA SER A 790 -49.21 -104.07 1.48
C SER A 790 -48.36 -104.14 0.22
N LEU A 791 -48.85 -103.73 -0.95
CA LEU A 791 -48.06 -103.63 -2.19
C LEU A 791 -46.90 -102.63 -2.07
N ARG A 792 -46.98 -101.58 -1.24
CA ARG A 792 -45.82 -100.70 -0.93
C ARG A 792 -44.83 -101.39 0.02
N ARG A 793 -45.30 -102.22 0.95
CA ARG A 793 -44.45 -103.04 1.83
C ARG A 793 -43.78 -104.19 1.06
N ASP A 794 -44.49 -104.79 0.13
CA ASP A 794 -44.01 -105.81 -0.80
C ASP A 794 -43.13 -105.18 -1.88
N LEU A 795 -43.41 -103.97 -2.36
CA LEU A 795 -42.49 -103.19 -3.19
C LEU A 795 -41.24 -102.78 -2.41
N ALA A 796 -41.32 -102.45 -1.11
CA ALA A 796 -40.14 -102.20 -0.30
C ALA A 796 -39.33 -103.49 -0.07
N GLY A 797 -40.00 -104.64 0.17
CA GLY A 797 -39.37 -105.96 0.22
C GLY A 797 -38.77 -106.40 -1.12
N MET A 798 -39.43 -106.08 -2.23
CA MET A 798 -38.92 -106.25 -3.59
C MET A 798 -37.81 -105.25 -3.91
N THR A 799 -37.79 -104.06 -3.31
CA THR A 799 -36.72 -103.06 -3.50
C THR A 799 -35.47 -103.49 -2.73
N ALA A 800 -35.61 -104.09 -1.53
CA ALA A 800 -34.52 -104.79 -0.86
C ALA A 800 -34.02 -105.95 -1.74
N ARG A 801 -34.91 -106.83 -2.22
CA ARG A 801 -34.53 -107.93 -3.14
C ARG A 801 -33.99 -107.45 -4.48
N LEU A 802 -34.37 -106.28 -4.98
CA LEU A 802 -33.82 -105.64 -6.18
C LEU A 802 -32.50 -104.92 -5.90
N SER A 803 -32.19 -104.61 -4.64
CA SER A 803 -30.85 -104.20 -4.19
C SER A 803 -29.93 -105.41 -4.07
N ASP A 804 -30.45 -106.59 -3.67
CA ASP A 804 -29.69 -107.85 -3.72
C ASP A 804 -29.47 -108.29 -5.19
N VAL A 805 -30.54 -108.31 -5.99
CA VAL A 805 -30.51 -108.57 -7.45
C VAL A 805 -29.83 -107.43 -8.23
N HIS A 806 -29.44 -106.31 -7.60
CA HIS A 806 -28.52 -105.35 -8.22
C HIS A 806 -27.12 -105.97 -8.46
N GLY A 807 -26.78 -107.03 -7.72
CA GLY A 807 -25.63 -107.90 -8.01
C GLY A 807 -25.83 -108.87 -9.18
N GLU A 808 -27.06 -109.04 -9.67
CA GLU A 808 -27.46 -109.99 -10.72
C GLU A 808 -28.08 -109.32 -11.96
N LEU A 809 -28.10 -107.98 -12.03
CA LEU A 809 -28.56 -107.23 -13.21
C LEU A 809 -27.69 -107.54 -14.43
N SER A 810 -28.32 -107.95 -15.54
CA SER A 810 -27.61 -108.22 -16.79
C SER A 810 -26.87 -106.98 -17.32
N ASP A 811 -25.69 -107.19 -17.93
CA ASP A 811 -24.79 -106.13 -18.38
C ASP A 811 -25.47 -105.03 -19.19
N LYS A 812 -26.48 -105.38 -20.00
CA LYS A 812 -27.24 -104.43 -20.83
C LYS A 812 -28.03 -103.41 -20.01
N GLN A 813 -28.58 -103.81 -18.86
CA GLN A 813 -29.33 -102.93 -17.97
C GLN A 813 -28.38 -102.10 -17.10
N LYS A 814 -27.32 -102.72 -16.60
CA LYS A 814 -26.25 -102.02 -15.87
C LYS A 814 -25.59 -100.94 -16.74
N TYR A 815 -25.20 -101.28 -17.97
CA TYR A 815 -24.64 -100.34 -18.96
C TYR A 815 -25.60 -99.20 -19.31
N ALA A 816 -26.91 -99.47 -19.42
CA ALA A 816 -27.90 -98.41 -19.66
C ALA A 816 -28.00 -97.43 -18.47
N LEU A 817 -27.91 -97.95 -17.24
CA LEU A 817 -27.95 -97.15 -16.02
C LEU A 817 -26.65 -96.36 -15.82
N GLU A 818 -25.49 -96.99 -15.99
CA GLU A 818 -24.17 -96.34 -16.00
C GLU A 818 -24.08 -95.24 -17.07
N LYS A 819 -24.64 -95.47 -18.27
CA LYS A 819 -24.76 -94.45 -19.33
C LYS A 819 -25.64 -93.28 -18.90
N SER A 820 -26.76 -93.53 -18.20
CA SER A 820 -27.63 -92.47 -17.68
C SER A 820 -26.95 -91.64 -16.58
N GLU A 821 -26.22 -92.29 -15.65
CA GLU A 821 -25.41 -91.58 -14.66
C GLU A 821 -24.28 -90.78 -15.32
N ALA A 822 -23.63 -91.32 -16.35
CA ALA A 822 -22.58 -90.61 -17.09
C ALA A 822 -23.14 -89.33 -17.75
N THR A 823 -24.33 -89.39 -18.36
CA THR A 823 -24.99 -88.18 -18.89
C THR A 823 -25.35 -87.17 -17.80
N ILE A 824 -25.78 -87.62 -16.62
CA ILE A 824 -26.07 -86.72 -15.48
C ILE A 824 -24.78 -86.11 -14.90
N ARG A 825 -23.68 -86.87 -14.85
CA ARG A 825 -22.35 -86.37 -14.42
C ARG A 825 -21.81 -85.33 -15.40
N GLU A 826 -21.97 -85.52 -16.71
CA GLU A 826 -21.53 -84.52 -17.69
C GLU A 826 -22.43 -83.28 -17.66
N GLN A 827 -23.76 -83.43 -17.62
CA GLN A 827 -24.69 -82.29 -17.50
C GLN A 827 -24.45 -81.48 -16.21
N THR A 828 -24.16 -82.12 -15.08
CA THR A 828 -23.83 -81.41 -13.83
C THR A 828 -22.45 -80.74 -13.88
N LYS A 829 -21.49 -81.28 -14.64
CA LYS A 829 -20.21 -80.63 -14.94
C LYS A 829 -20.41 -79.40 -15.84
N GLU A 830 -21.14 -79.51 -16.96
CA GLU A 830 -21.50 -78.39 -17.83
C GLU A 830 -22.24 -77.27 -17.08
N LEU A 831 -23.16 -77.63 -16.19
CA LEU A 831 -23.92 -76.70 -15.36
C LEU A 831 -23.03 -76.00 -14.31
N ASN A 832 -22.01 -76.67 -13.79
CA ASN A 832 -21.01 -76.04 -12.91
C ASN A 832 -20.01 -75.16 -13.68
N GLU A 833 -19.60 -75.56 -14.89
CA GLU A 833 -18.76 -74.73 -15.78
C GLU A 833 -19.49 -73.45 -16.22
N THR A 834 -20.79 -73.53 -16.54
CA THR A 834 -21.60 -72.36 -16.89
C THR A 834 -21.85 -71.47 -15.68
N ARG A 835 -22.10 -72.01 -14.48
CA ARG A 835 -22.12 -71.23 -13.23
C ARG A 835 -20.80 -70.51 -12.97
N LEU A 836 -19.65 -71.16 -13.19
CA LEU A 836 -18.34 -70.53 -13.03
C LEU A 836 -18.10 -69.41 -14.06
N LYS A 837 -18.57 -69.58 -15.30
CA LYS A 837 -18.55 -68.53 -16.34
C LYS A 837 -19.45 -67.35 -15.93
N LEU A 838 -20.65 -67.60 -15.41
CA LEU A 838 -21.57 -66.56 -14.90
C LEU A 838 -21.00 -65.82 -13.68
N SER A 839 -20.36 -66.52 -12.74
CA SER A 839 -19.67 -65.88 -11.60
C SER A 839 -18.61 -64.91 -12.08
N LYS A 840 -17.75 -65.32 -13.03
CA LYS A 840 -16.72 -64.45 -13.60
C LYS A 840 -17.29 -63.25 -14.36
N LEU A 841 -18.46 -63.39 -14.98
CA LEU A 841 -19.16 -62.27 -15.60
C LEU A 841 -19.73 -61.32 -14.55
N SER A 842 -20.26 -61.81 -13.42
CA SER A 842 -20.60 -60.95 -12.27
C SER A 842 -19.37 -60.20 -11.77
N ASP A 843 -18.25 -60.90 -11.49
CA ASP A 843 -16.99 -60.31 -11.03
C ASP A 843 -16.41 -59.24 -11.98
N ILE A 844 -16.85 -59.20 -13.24
CA ILE A 844 -16.50 -58.20 -14.25
C ILE A 844 -17.52 -57.05 -14.25
N VAL A 845 -18.82 -57.36 -14.24
CA VAL A 845 -19.91 -56.37 -14.16
C VAL A 845 -19.83 -55.56 -12.87
N ASP A 846 -19.52 -56.20 -11.74
CA ASP A 846 -19.35 -55.53 -10.45
C ASP A 846 -18.16 -54.55 -10.49
N LYS A 847 -17.04 -54.94 -11.12
CA LYS A 847 -15.88 -54.05 -11.32
C LYS A 847 -16.17 -52.92 -12.30
N GLN A 848 -16.88 -53.19 -13.39
CA GLN A 848 -17.30 -52.17 -14.35
C GLN A 848 -18.28 -51.19 -13.71
N THR A 849 -19.17 -51.66 -12.83
CA THR A 849 -20.11 -50.80 -12.08
C THR A 849 -19.34 -49.86 -11.15
N VAL A 850 -18.39 -50.37 -10.36
CA VAL A 850 -17.52 -49.52 -9.51
C VAL A 850 -16.70 -48.53 -10.35
N GLN A 851 -16.17 -48.93 -11.51
CA GLN A 851 -15.47 -48.01 -12.43
C GLN A 851 -16.40 -46.92 -12.97
N ILE A 852 -17.64 -47.26 -13.33
CA ILE A 852 -18.65 -46.30 -13.78
C ILE A 852 -19.00 -45.33 -12.63
N GLU A 853 -19.14 -45.80 -11.39
CA GLU A 853 -19.37 -44.96 -10.21
C GLU A 853 -18.20 -43.99 -9.95
N THR A 854 -16.94 -44.44 -10.05
CA THR A 854 -15.79 -43.53 -9.88
C THR A 854 -15.72 -42.50 -11.01
N LEU A 855 -15.92 -42.91 -12.27
CA LEU A 855 -15.94 -42.00 -13.42
C LEU A 855 -17.11 -41.01 -13.37
N GLN A 856 -18.28 -41.41 -12.84
CA GLN A 856 -19.39 -40.49 -12.57
C GLN A 856 -19.05 -39.52 -11.43
N SER A 857 -18.36 -39.97 -10.38
CA SER A 857 -17.86 -39.10 -9.31
C SER A 857 -16.89 -38.05 -9.85
N ASP A 858 -15.91 -38.46 -10.65
CA ASP A 858 -14.90 -37.55 -11.21
C ASP A 858 -15.47 -36.62 -12.29
N LEU A 859 -16.40 -37.08 -13.12
CA LEU A 859 -17.20 -36.22 -14.01
C LEU A 859 -18.03 -35.20 -13.22
N SER A 860 -18.54 -35.54 -12.04
CA SER A 860 -19.28 -34.58 -11.21
C SER A 860 -18.35 -33.51 -10.62
N LYS A 861 -17.15 -33.89 -10.16
CA LYS A 861 -16.09 -32.96 -9.70
C LYS A 861 -15.64 -32.04 -10.84
N SER A 862 -15.39 -32.60 -12.02
CA SER A 862 -14.99 -31.85 -13.22
C SER A 862 -16.05 -30.85 -13.65
N LYS A 863 -17.35 -31.19 -13.55
CA LYS A 863 -18.45 -30.25 -13.84
C LYS A 863 -18.51 -29.12 -12.81
N ILE A 864 -18.45 -29.44 -11.52
CA ILE A 864 -18.40 -28.43 -10.45
C ILE A 864 -17.22 -27.46 -10.64
N LEU A 865 -16.06 -27.97 -11.06
CA LEU A 865 -14.89 -27.14 -11.37
C LEU A 865 -15.11 -26.26 -12.62
N ALA A 866 -15.74 -26.79 -13.67
CA ALA A 866 -16.09 -26.03 -14.86
C ALA A 866 -17.14 -24.93 -14.56
N ASP A 867 -18.16 -25.23 -13.76
CA ASP A 867 -19.18 -24.27 -13.32
C ASP A 867 -18.54 -23.15 -12.47
N GLN A 868 -17.55 -23.46 -11.62
CA GLN A 868 -16.76 -22.47 -10.88
C GLN A 868 -15.91 -21.58 -11.80
N TYR A 869 -15.27 -22.15 -12.84
CA TYR A 869 -14.54 -21.36 -13.82
C TYR A 869 -15.46 -20.50 -14.69
N GLN A 870 -16.64 -20.99 -15.08
CA GLN A 870 -17.61 -20.19 -15.83
C GLN A 870 -18.12 -19.02 -14.99
N LEU A 871 -18.47 -19.26 -13.72
CA LEU A 871 -18.87 -18.20 -12.79
C LEU A 871 -17.75 -17.15 -12.61
N LEU A 872 -16.48 -17.57 -12.58
CA LEU A 872 -15.34 -16.65 -12.52
C LEU A 872 -15.18 -15.84 -13.82
N VAL A 873 -15.37 -16.47 -14.98
CA VAL A 873 -15.36 -15.78 -16.30
C VAL A 873 -16.49 -14.76 -16.37
N ASP A 874 -17.72 -15.13 -15.97
CA ASP A 874 -18.87 -14.25 -15.95
C ASP A 874 -18.64 -13.05 -15.01
N GLN A 875 -18.09 -13.28 -13.81
CA GLN A 875 -17.68 -12.22 -12.90
C GLN A 875 -16.67 -11.26 -13.56
N ARG A 876 -15.60 -11.79 -14.16
CA ARG A 876 -14.61 -10.97 -14.88
C ARG A 876 -15.22 -10.20 -16.04
N GLN A 877 -16.17 -10.77 -16.76
CA GLN A 877 -16.88 -10.09 -17.84
C GLN A 877 -17.71 -8.92 -17.30
N THR A 878 -18.43 -9.09 -16.19
CA THR A 878 -19.19 -7.98 -15.57
C THR A 878 -18.29 -6.89 -14.98
N ASP A 879 -17.08 -7.24 -14.51
CA ASP A 879 -16.08 -6.27 -14.06
C ASP A 879 -15.48 -5.49 -15.25
N ILE A 880 -15.17 -6.17 -16.36
CA ILE A 880 -14.72 -5.53 -17.61
C ILE A 880 -15.80 -4.56 -18.11
N GLU A 881 -17.06 -4.98 -18.22
CA GLU A 881 -18.15 -4.09 -18.59
C GLU A 881 -18.30 -2.86 -17.67
N ARG A 882 -18.10 -3.04 -16.36
CA ARG A 882 -18.17 -1.95 -15.38
C ARG A 882 -17.00 -0.98 -15.54
N LEU A 883 -15.81 -1.48 -15.87
CA LEU A 883 -14.62 -0.69 -16.17
C LEU A 883 -14.76 0.06 -17.49
N THR A 884 -15.27 -0.58 -18.55
CA THR A 884 -15.57 0.08 -19.84
C THR A 884 -16.57 1.22 -19.66
N LYS A 885 -17.70 0.98 -18.97
CA LYS A 885 -18.70 2.02 -18.66
C LYS A 885 -18.12 3.14 -17.78
N SER A 886 -17.14 2.84 -16.93
CA SER A 886 -16.40 3.85 -16.15
C SER A 886 -15.33 4.60 -16.96
N LEU A 887 -14.85 4.06 -18.08
CA LEU A 887 -13.97 4.75 -19.02
C LEU A 887 -14.79 5.69 -19.91
N GLU A 888 -15.88 5.20 -20.52
CA GLU A 888 -16.84 6.02 -21.28
C GLU A 888 -17.33 7.23 -20.48
N GLN A 889 -17.63 7.05 -19.18
CA GLN A 889 -18.00 8.15 -18.28
C GLN A 889 -16.85 9.13 -17.99
N LYS A 890 -15.59 8.67 -17.95
CA LYS A 890 -14.43 9.55 -17.81
C LYS A 890 -14.17 10.33 -19.09
N ASP A 891 -14.28 9.71 -20.25
CA ASP A 891 -14.08 10.36 -21.54
C ASP A 891 -15.15 11.43 -21.79
N LEU A 892 -16.40 11.14 -21.42
CA LEU A 892 -17.48 12.14 -21.37
C LEU A 892 -17.17 13.32 -20.41
N VAL A 893 -16.59 13.05 -19.23
CA VAL A 893 -16.19 14.11 -18.28
C VAL A 893 -14.99 14.91 -18.80
N VAL A 894 -14.01 14.28 -19.43
CA VAL A 894 -12.86 14.97 -20.08
C VAL A 894 -13.37 15.87 -21.19
N GLN A 895 -14.22 15.37 -22.09
CA GLN A 895 -14.81 16.14 -23.18
C GLN A 895 -15.71 17.29 -22.67
N GLN A 896 -16.39 17.09 -21.54
CA GLN A 896 -17.12 18.16 -20.84
C GLN A 896 -16.17 19.23 -20.26
N VAL A 897 -15.02 18.84 -19.72
CA VAL A 897 -13.99 19.75 -19.16
C VAL A 897 -13.22 20.50 -20.25
N GLU A 898 -12.90 19.85 -21.38
CA GLU A 898 -12.37 20.50 -22.58
C GLU A 898 -13.33 21.56 -23.09
N LYS A 899 -14.64 21.26 -23.09
CA LYS A 899 -15.66 22.22 -23.48
C LYS A 899 -15.77 23.39 -22.49
N THR A 900 -15.79 23.14 -21.17
CA THR A 900 -15.82 24.24 -20.20
C THR A 900 -14.54 25.07 -20.21
N THR A 901 -13.36 24.49 -20.49
CA THR A 901 -12.11 25.26 -20.60
C THR A 901 -12.03 26.06 -21.91
N GLN A 902 -12.62 25.59 -23.01
CA GLN A 902 -12.85 26.41 -24.21
C GLN A 902 -13.85 27.55 -23.94
N ASP A 903 -14.96 27.27 -23.25
CA ASP A 903 -15.94 28.29 -22.86
C ASP A 903 -15.34 29.29 -21.85
N GLU A 904 -14.46 28.88 -20.92
CA GLU A 904 -13.71 29.77 -20.02
C GLU A 904 -12.64 30.59 -20.76
N GLY A 905 -11.92 30.00 -21.73
CA GLY A 905 -11.01 30.73 -22.62
C GLY A 905 -11.75 31.79 -23.45
N ARG A 906 -12.98 31.48 -23.87
CA ARG A 906 -13.87 32.40 -24.56
C ARG A 906 -14.41 33.48 -23.62
N ILE A 907 -14.91 33.12 -22.43
CA ILE A 907 -15.42 34.05 -21.42
C ILE A 907 -14.32 34.99 -20.94
N THR A 908 -13.08 34.51 -20.78
CA THR A 908 -11.94 35.38 -20.43
C THR A 908 -11.56 36.31 -21.58
N HIS A 909 -11.60 35.88 -22.84
CA HIS A 909 -11.43 36.77 -23.99
C HIS A 909 -12.56 37.80 -24.11
N GLU A 910 -13.81 37.40 -23.88
CA GLU A 910 -14.97 38.30 -23.87
C GLU A 910 -14.92 39.27 -22.68
N LEU A 911 -14.47 38.85 -21.49
CA LEU A 911 -14.22 39.70 -20.33
C LEU A 911 -13.02 40.64 -20.50
N VAL A 912 -11.99 40.27 -21.26
CA VAL A 912 -10.88 41.17 -21.63
C VAL A 912 -11.36 42.22 -22.64
N ALA A 913 -12.18 41.83 -23.62
CA ALA A 913 -12.79 42.76 -24.58
C ALA A 913 -13.75 43.73 -23.87
N VAL A 914 -14.68 43.23 -23.04
CA VAL A 914 -15.55 44.04 -22.19
C VAL A 914 -14.74 44.84 -21.17
N GLY A 915 -13.61 44.32 -20.67
CA GLY A 915 -12.70 45.05 -19.79
C GLY A 915 -12.04 46.27 -20.45
N ALA A 916 -11.69 46.17 -21.73
CA ALA A 916 -11.23 47.29 -22.55
C ALA A 916 -12.39 48.27 -22.86
N GLN A 917 -13.56 47.75 -23.23
CA GLN A 917 -14.75 48.54 -23.53
C GLN A 917 -15.21 49.33 -22.29
N CYS A 918 -15.28 48.70 -21.11
CA CYS A 918 -15.55 49.32 -19.83
C CYS A 918 -14.41 50.22 -19.29
N ARG A 919 -13.27 50.36 -19.97
CA ARG A 919 -12.34 51.48 -19.74
C ARG A 919 -12.75 52.69 -20.58
N GLY A 920 -13.03 52.50 -21.87
CA GLY A 920 -13.60 53.53 -22.75
C GLY A 920 -14.91 54.10 -22.21
N GLU A 921 -15.90 53.24 -21.96
CA GLU A 921 -17.21 53.62 -21.43
C GLU A 921 -17.14 54.25 -20.03
N ARG A 922 -16.17 53.92 -19.17
CA ARG A 922 -16.03 54.62 -17.89
C ARG A 922 -15.50 56.05 -18.08
N HIS A 923 -14.62 56.29 -19.05
CA HIS A 923 -14.26 57.66 -19.42
C HIS A 923 -15.43 58.39 -20.09
N GLU A 924 -16.15 57.75 -21.01
CA GLU A 924 -17.29 58.34 -21.70
C GLU A 924 -18.48 58.62 -20.76
N GLN A 925 -18.81 57.71 -19.84
CA GLN A 925 -19.80 57.95 -18.78
C GLN A 925 -19.31 58.98 -17.75
N THR A 926 -18.01 59.14 -17.52
CA THR A 926 -17.50 60.21 -16.66
C THR A 926 -17.61 61.57 -17.35
N ILE A 927 -17.27 61.65 -18.63
CA ILE A 927 -17.47 62.85 -19.48
C ILE A 927 -18.97 63.15 -19.63
N GLY A 928 -19.79 62.11 -19.79
CA GLY A 928 -21.26 62.16 -19.79
C GLY A 928 -21.79 62.76 -18.50
N ARG A 929 -21.49 62.16 -17.35
CA ARG A 929 -21.89 62.67 -16.02
C ARG A 929 -21.33 64.06 -15.72
N GLN A 930 -20.15 64.43 -16.22
CA GLN A 930 -19.62 65.79 -16.10
C GLN A 930 -20.39 66.79 -16.98
N ARG A 931 -20.77 66.41 -18.21
CA ARG A 931 -21.64 67.21 -19.09
C ARG A 931 -23.07 67.32 -18.54
N GLU A 932 -23.60 66.23 -18.00
CA GLU A 932 -24.90 66.18 -17.34
C GLU A 932 -24.88 67.01 -16.05
N ALA A 933 -23.87 66.88 -15.18
CA ALA A 933 -23.74 67.71 -13.98
C ALA A 933 -23.51 69.20 -14.33
N LEU A 934 -22.83 69.52 -15.43
CA LEU A 934 -22.72 70.91 -15.94
C LEU A 934 -24.05 71.42 -16.49
N ASN A 935 -24.80 70.60 -17.21
CA ASN A 935 -26.12 70.95 -17.73
C ASN A 935 -27.15 71.04 -16.59
N GLU A 936 -27.05 70.18 -15.57
CA GLU A 936 -27.85 70.23 -14.36
C GLU A 936 -27.49 71.47 -13.57
N LEU A 937 -26.20 71.78 -13.31
CA LEU A 937 -25.81 73.05 -12.66
C LEU A 937 -26.34 74.27 -13.43
N ARG A 938 -26.24 74.29 -14.77
CA ARG A 938 -26.79 75.36 -15.60
C ARG A 938 -28.33 75.46 -15.50
N ALA A 939 -29.03 74.33 -15.53
CA ALA A 939 -30.49 74.28 -15.37
C ALA A 939 -30.93 74.62 -13.93
N ARG A 940 -30.13 74.23 -12.93
CA ARG A 940 -30.42 74.38 -11.50
C ARG A 940 -30.17 75.82 -11.07
N ILE A 941 -29.09 76.46 -11.54
CA ILE A 941 -28.91 77.92 -11.47
C ILE A 941 -30.11 78.62 -12.12
N LYS A 942 -30.45 78.28 -13.36
CA LYS A 942 -31.60 78.86 -14.09
C LYS A 942 -32.95 78.65 -13.38
N SER A 943 -33.10 77.59 -12.58
CA SER A 943 -34.29 77.32 -11.78
C SER A 943 -34.28 78.04 -10.42
N LEU A 944 -33.11 78.21 -9.81
CA LEU A 944 -32.91 78.96 -8.56
C LEU A 944 -33.06 80.48 -8.79
N GLU A 945 -32.73 80.96 -9.98
CA GLU A 945 -33.05 82.31 -10.46
C GLU A 945 -34.57 82.54 -10.63
N GLN A 946 -35.35 81.46 -10.83
CA GLN A 946 -36.80 81.55 -11.09
C GLN A 946 -37.69 81.32 -9.86
N LEU A 947 -37.17 80.76 -8.76
CA LEU A 947 -37.98 80.39 -7.58
C LEU A 947 -37.45 80.98 -6.26
N ARG A 948 -37.76 82.26 -6.04
CA ARG A 948 -37.89 82.85 -4.68
C ARG A 948 -39.11 82.23 -3.94
N PRO A 949 -39.18 82.35 -2.61
CA PRO A 949 -39.60 81.24 -1.73
C PRO A 949 -41.12 81.14 -1.45
N VAL A 950 -41.56 80.00 -0.88
CA VAL A 950 -42.41 79.89 0.33
C VAL A 950 -42.76 78.40 0.64
N ASN A 951 -42.82 78.04 1.93
CA ASN A 951 -43.31 76.76 2.51
C ASN A 951 -44.83 76.84 2.85
N PRO A 952 -45.62 75.76 3.10
CA PRO A 952 -45.22 74.46 3.69
C PRO A 952 -45.72 73.21 2.89
N SER A 953 -46.61 72.27 3.27
CA SER A 953 -47.71 72.17 4.27
C SER A 953 -47.84 70.78 4.94
N TYR A 954 -48.58 70.77 6.06
CA TYR A 954 -48.75 69.70 7.08
C TYR A 954 -49.72 68.56 6.68
N GLU A 955 -50.62 68.80 5.73
CA GLU A 955 -51.83 67.99 5.51
C GLU A 955 -51.57 66.55 5.05
N LYS A 956 -50.51 66.33 4.25
CA LYS A 956 -50.13 64.98 3.76
C LYS A 956 -49.70 64.02 4.88
N VAL A 957 -49.24 64.53 6.03
CA VAL A 957 -48.76 63.70 7.15
C VAL A 957 -49.93 62.97 7.83
N LEU A 958 -51.08 63.61 7.96
CA LEU A 958 -52.25 63.04 8.64
C LEU A 958 -52.89 61.89 7.84
N GLN A 959 -52.84 61.96 6.51
CA GLN A 959 -53.47 60.96 5.64
C GLN A 959 -52.80 59.57 5.75
N GLN A 960 -51.49 59.53 6.01
CA GLN A 960 -50.71 58.29 6.10
C GLN A 960 -50.96 57.51 7.43
N VAL A 961 -51.29 58.23 8.51
CA VAL A 961 -51.58 57.63 9.84
C VAL A 961 -52.90 56.86 9.87
N VAL A 962 -53.86 57.21 9.01
CA VAL A 962 -55.17 56.54 8.93
C VAL A 962 -55.07 55.15 8.28
N VAL A 963 -54.20 54.99 7.28
CA VAL A 963 -54.00 53.71 6.56
C VAL A 963 -53.43 52.64 7.48
N LEU A 964 -52.33 52.96 8.19
CA LEU A 964 -51.62 52.03 9.08
C LEU A 964 -52.47 51.54 10.27
N LYS A 965 -53.54 52.27 10.64
CA LYS A 965 -54.49 51.83 11.67
C LYS A 965 -55.53 50.81 11.19
N ARG A 966 -55.73 50.66 9.88
CA ARG A 966 -56.66 49.67 9.30
C ARG A 966 -56.02 48.27 9.27
N GLU A 967 -54.77 48.17 8.81
CA GLU A 967 -54.04 46.91 8.65
C GLU A 967 -53.79 46.21 10.00
N LEU A 968 -53.56 46.98 11.06
CA LEU A 968 -53.40 46.47 12.45
C LEU A 968 -54.67 45.90 13.09
N ALA A 969 -55.85 46.10 12.48
CA ALA A 969 -57.10 45.46 12.92
C ALA A 969 -57.27 44.07 12.28
N GLU A 970 -56.89 43.93 11.00
CA GLU A 970 -57.10 42.72 10.22
C GLU A 970 -56.20 41.55 10.70
N LEU A 971 -54.97 41.86 11.08
CA LEU A 971 -54.02 40.86 11.63
C LEU A 971 -54.40 40.32 13.02
N ARG A 972 -55.30 40.97 13.76
CA ARG A 972 -55.77 40.48 15.08
C ARG A 972 -56.99 39.55 15.00
N ALA A 973 -57.64 39.44 13.84
CA ALA A 973 -58.87 38.67 13.67
C ALA A 973 -58.67 37.16 13.36
N ARG A 974 -57.41 36.68 13.24
CA ARG A 974 -57.09 35.31 12.75
C ARG A 974 -56.51 34.36 13.82
N GLN A 975 -56.68 34.65 15.11
CA GLN A 975 -56.23 33.76 16.20
C GLN A 975 -57.32 33.57 17.28
N ALA A 976 -58.32 32.74 16.98
CA ALA A 976 -59.28 32.19 17.93
C ALA A 976 -59.83 30.81 17.45
N LEU A 977 -60.22 29.96 18.39
CA LEU A 977 -60.73 28.57 18.24
C LEU A 977 -62.22 28.49 18.72
N PRO A 978 -62.99 27.36 18.69
CA PRO A 978 -62.77 25.99 18.14
C PRO A 978 -64.03 25.38 17.37
N THR A 979 -64.02 24.05 17.15
CA THR A 979 -65.15 23.06 17.09
C THR A 979 -66.14 22.94 15.90
N ASP A 980 -65.98 21.84 15.12
CA ASP A 980 -66.85 20.64 14.95
C ASP A 980 -68.32 20.68 14.40
N ILE A 981 -68.82 19.44 14.12
CA ILE A 981 -70.23 18.96 13.91
C ILE A 981 -70.69 18.92 12.43
N PRO A 982 -71.49 17.92 11.90
CA PRO A 982 -72.23 16.82 12.57
C PRO A 982 -72.16 15.36 11.99
N TYR A 983 -72.69 14.40 12.80
CA TYR A 983 -73.45 13.15 12.46
C TYR A 983 -72.77 11.98 11.69
N LEU A 984 -73.16 10.70 11.91
CA LEU A 984 -74.29 10.10 12.66
C LEU A 984 -73.85 8.81 13.43
N SER A 985 -74.65 8.33 14.40
CA SER A 985 -74.22 7.32 15.40
C SER A 985 -75.22 6.18 15.66
N THR A 986 -74.74 4.92 15.66
CA THR A 986 -75.21 3.81 16.57
C THR A 986 -76.71 3.38 16.44
N PRO A 987 -77.31 2.47 17.25
CA PRO A 987 -76.79 1.59 18.32
C PRO A 987 -77.20 0.09 18.26
N SER A 988 -76.83 -0.64 19.31
CA SER A 988 -77.23 -2.03 19.62
C SER A 988 -78.68 -2.15 20.13
N GLY A 989 -79.32 -3.34 20.05
CA GLY A 989 -80.51 -3.64 20.88
C GLY A 989 -81.46 -4.80 20.52
N ALA A 990 -81.10 -6.03 20.88
CA ALA A 990 -82.00 -7.10 21.39
C ALA A 990 -83.14 -7.74 20.54
N ASN A 991 -83.64 -8.87 21.07
CA ASN A 991 -84.98 -9.48 20.92
C ASN A 991 -85.42 -10.29 19.66
N SER A 992 -85.37 -11.63 19.82
CA SER A 992 -86.58 -12.50 19.96
C SER A 992 -87.06 -13.43 18.82
N VAL A 993 -87.36 -14.68 19.21
CA VAL A 993 -88.46 -15.59 18.75
C VAL A 993 -88.38 -16.35 17.40
N HIS A 994 -88.29 -17.70 17.52
CA HIS A 994 -88.91 -18.77 16.68
C HIS A 994 -88.42 -18.93 15.20
N GLN A 995 -88.46 -20.08 14.52
CA GLN A 995 -88.98 -21.47 14.69
C GLN A 995 -87.81 -22.49 14.40
N GLN A 996 -87.85 -23.83 14.50
CA GLN A 996 -88.91 -24.84 14.73
C GLN A 996 -88.36 -26.14 15.41
N SER A 997 -89.23 -27.14 15.63
CA SER A 997 -89.02 -28.49 16.23
C SER A 997 -88.02 -29.41 15.45
N GLN A 998 -87.57 -30.61 15.89
CA GLN A 998 -88.10 -31.71 16.74
C GLN A 998 -86.95 -32.35 17.59
N ARG A 999 -87.13 -32.84 18.85
CA ARG A 999 -87.65 -34.16 19.32
C ARG A 999 -86.97 -35.39 18.67
N GLN A 1000 -86.57 -36.47 19.36
CA GLN A 1000 -86.79 -36.95 20.75
C GLN A 1000 -85.66 -37.91 21.26
N SER A 1001 -85.53 -38.01 22.59
CA SER A 1001 -85.50 -39.20 23.49
C SER A 1001 -85.23 -40.64 22.96
N SER A 1002 -84.72 -41.63 23.74
CA SER A 1002 -84.05 -41.69 25.07
C SER A 1002 -83.53 -43.12 25.41
N SER A 1003 -82.69 -43.21 26.48
CA SER A 1003 -82.60 -44.29 27.51
C SER A 1003 -82.04 -45.72 27.24
N THR A 1004 -81.10 -46.10 28.13
CA THR A 1004 -80.88 -47.39 28.86
C THR A 1004 -80.20 -48.65 28.25
N ASN A 1005 -78.94 -48.84 28.69
CA ASN A 1005 -78.41 -49.97 29.51
C ASN A 1005 -77.81 -51.27 28.90
N HIS A 1006 -76.52 -51.48 29.23
CA HIS A 1006 -75.80 -52.72 29.57
C HIS A 1006 -75.64 -53.87 28.55
N SER A 1007 -74.53 -53.87 27.79
CA SER A 1007 -73.92 -55.10 27.23
C SER A 1007 -72.37 -55.11 27.10
N ASP A 1008 -71.67 -54.01 27.42
CA ASP A 1008 -70.28 -53.82 26.99
C ASP A 1008 -69.23 -54.11 28.08
N GLN A 1009 -68.64 -55.32 28.04
CA GLN A 1009 -67.42 -55.66 28.81
C GLN A 1009 -66.38 -56.54 28.08
N LEU A 1010 -66.72 -57.18 26.95
CA LEU A 1010 -65.77 -58.02 26.19
C LEU A 1010 -65.20 -57.34 24.94
N SER A 1011 -65.97 -56.51 24.24
CA SER A 1011 -65.44 -55.66 23.15
C SER A 1011 -64.48 -54.57 23.65
N GLU A 1012 -64.65 -54.17 24.91
CA GLU A 1012 -63.91 -53.07 25.54
C GLU A 1012 -62.44 -53.43 25.76
N THR A 1013 -62.16 -54.63 26.26
CA THR A 1013 -60.78 -55.07 26.56
C THR A 1013 -59.93 -55.25 25.31
N GLN A 1014 -60.51 -55.71 24.21
CA GLN A 1014 -59.80 -55.86 22.94
C GLN A 1014 -59.54 -54.50 22.27
N ARG A 1015 -60.52 -53.58 22.27
CA ARG A 1015 -60.33 -52.18 21.87
C ARG A 1015 -59.21 -51.50 22.67
N ILE A 1016 -59.18 -51.69 23.99
CA ILE A 1016 -58.14 -51.12 24.86
C ILE A 1016 -56.73 -51.63 24.51
N VAL A 1017 -56.58 -52.82 23.91
CA VAL A 1017 -55.27 -53.33 23.44
C VAL A 1017 -54.88 -52.69 22.10
N GLU A 1018 -55.82 -52.60 21.15
CA GLU A 1018 -55.60 -51.97 19.84
C GLU A 1018 -55.33 -50.46 19.97
N GLU A 1019 -56.06 -49.77 20.84
CA GLU A 1019 -55.87 -48.35 21.18
C GLU A 1019 -54.50 -48.11 21.87
N LYS A 1020 -54.07 -49.01 22.76
CA LYS A 1020 -52.72 -48.96 23.35
C LYS A 1020 -51.60 -49.19 22.33
N ALA A 1021 -51.80 -50.07 21.35
CA ALA A 1021 -50.83 -50.29 20.29
C ALA A 1021 -50.68 -49.03 19.39
N ALA A 1022 -51.80 -48.44 18.96
CA ALA A 1022 -51.80 -47.20 18.20
C ALA A 1022 -51.19 -46.03 19.00
N HIS A 1023 -51.43 -45.95 20.31
CA HIS A 1023 -50.77 -44.98 21.19
C HIS A 1023 -49.26 -45.22 21.36
N ALA A 1024 -48.79 -46.47 21.37
CA ALA A 1024 -47.36 -46.78 21.40
C ALA A 1024 -46.65 -46.37 20.09
N GLU A 1025 -47.24 -46.65 18.93
CA GLU A 1025 -46.68 -46.28 17.63
C GLU A 1025 -46.65 -44.75 17.42
N THR A 1026 -47.72 -44.05 17.78
CA THR A 1026 -47.79 -42.59 17.69
C THR A 1026 -46.86 -41.88 18.68
N THR A 1027 -46.67 -42.41 19.89
CA THR A 1027 -45.68 -41.84 20.84
C THR A 1027 -44.23 -42.08 20.38
N HIS A 1028 -43.91 -43.24 19.81
CA HIS A 1028 -42.60 -43.49 19.21
C HIS A 1028 -42.31 -42.56 18.01
N SER A 1029 -43.31 -42.34 17.16
CA SER A 1029 -43.20 -41.40 16.02
C SER A 1029 -42.94 -39.96 16.48
N LEU A 1030 -43.58 -39.52 17.56
CA LEU A 1030 -43.35 -38.21 18.16
C LEU A 1030 -41.94 -38.10 18.79
N GLN A 1031 -41.47 -39.14 19.48
CA GLN A 1031 -40.11 -39.19 20.04
C GLN A 1031 -39.04 -39.08 18.95
N SER A 1032 -39.18 -39.81 17.84
CA SER A 1032 -38.23 -39.71 16.72
C SER A 1032 -38.19 -38.30 16.10
N CYS A 1033 -39.35 -37.62 16.02
CA CYS A 1033 -39.41 -36.22 15.59
C CYS A 1033 -38.75 -35.26 16.60
N ASP A 1034 -38.92 -35.52 17.91
CA ASP A 1034 -38.29 -34.74 18.98
C ASP A 1034 -36.76 -34.86 18.95
N ASP A 1035 -36.23 -36.06 18.77
CA ASP A 1035 -34.79 -36.33 18.69
C ASP A 1035 -34.16 -35.69 17.45
N LEU A 1036 -34.83 -35.76 16.29
CA LEU A 1036 -34.39 -35.09 15.06
C LEU A 1036 -34.36 -33.56 15.22
N HIS A 1037 -35.42 -32.96 15.79
CA HIS A 1037 -35.44 -31.52 16.05
C HIS A 1037 -34.34 -31.12 17.05
N ASN A 1038 -34.23 -31.81 18.18
CA ASN A 1038 -33.25 -31.51 19.21
C ASN A 1038 -31.81 -31.67 18.69
N GLY A 1039 -31.55 -32.69 17.86
CA GLY A 1039 -30.27 -32.90 17.19
C GLY A 1039 -29.92 -31.84 16.16
N PHE A 1040 -30.90 -31.37 15.37
CA PHE A 1040 -30.72 -30.26 14.42
C PHE A 1040 -30.43 -28.94 15.12
N THR A 1041 -31.23 -28.59 16.14
CA THR A 1041 -31.07 -27.36 16.95
C THR A 1041 -29.71 -27.30 17.63
N ARG A 1042 -29.24 -28.41 18.24
CA ARG A 1042 -27.88 -28.50 18.82
C ARG A 1042 -26.76 -28.36 17.77
N ARG A 1043 -26.89 -28.98 16.60
CA ARG A 1043 -25.89 -28.83 15.52
C ARG A 1043 -25.81 -27.39 14.99
N LEU A 1044 -26.96 -26.73 14.80
CA LEU A 1044 -26.97 -25.32 14.41
C LEU A 1044 -26.36 -24.42 15.49
N ALA A 1045 -26.67 -24.66 16.77
CA ALA A 1045 -26.07 -23.93 17.89
C ALA A 1045 -24.55 -24.07 17.95
N GLN A 1046 -24.05 -25.29 17.77
CA GLN A 1046 -22.62 -25.58 17.74
C GLN A 1046 -21.92 -24.85 16.57
N ILE A 1047 -22.54 -24.84 15.38
CA ILE A 1047 -22.03 -24.12 14.18
C ILE A 1047 -22.09 -22.59 14.36
N LEU A 1048 -23.06 -22.09 15.13
CA LEU A 1048 -23.28 -20.67 15.36
C LEU A 1048 -22.63 -20.14 16.65
N GLU A 1049 -21.82 -20.94 17.33
CA GLU A 1049 -21.17 -20.60 18.61
C GLU A 1049 -22.17 -20.01 19.63
N ILE A 1050 -23.24 -20.75 19.91
CA ILE A 1050 -24.26 -20.39 20.90
C ILE A 1050 -24.13 -21.32 22.11
N ASP A 1051 -23.95 -20.74 23.30
CA ASP A 1051 -23.75 -21.50 24.54
C ASP A 1051 -24.95 -22.41 24.85
N ASP A 1052 -24.69 -23.69 25.13
CA ASP A 1052 -25.73 -24.68 25.46
C ASP A 1052 -26.60 -24.27 26.66
N GLU A 1053 -26.08 -23.44 27.59
CA GLU A 1053 -26.88 -22.91 28.71
C GLU A 1053 -28.02 -21.96 28.27
N SER A 1054 -27.87 -21.30 27.11
CA SER A 1054 -28.94 -20.48 26.52
C SER A 1054 -30.03 -21.34 25.83
N LEU A 1055 -29.75 -22.62 25.60
CA LEU A 1055 -30.57 -23.55 24.83
C LEU A 1055 -31.27 -24.54 25.77
N SER A 1056 -32.28 -24.02 26.47
CA SER A 1056 -33.19 -24.74 27.37
C SER A 1056 -33.39 -26.22 26.98
N ASN A 1057 -32.87 -27.15 27.80
CA ASN A 1057 -32.98 -28.59 27.57
C ASN A 1057 -34.43 -29.02 27.29
N VAL A 1058 -34.71 -29.39 26.03
CA VAL A 1058 -36.08 -29.69 25.58
C VAL A 1058 -36.42 -31.16 25.85
N ALA A 1059 -37.29 -31.39 26.84
CA ALA A 1059 -37.85 -32.72 27.11
C ALA A 1059 -38.78 -33.20 25.97
N PRO A 1060 -38.87 -34.52 25.70
CA PRO A 1060 -39.75 -35.06 24.65
C PRO A 1060 -41.22 -34.69 24.86
N ILE A 1061 -41.86 -34.19 23.80
CA ILE A 1061 -43.25 -33.74 23.78
C ILE A 1061 -44.22 -34.92 23.99
N ALA A 1062 -43.84 -36.12 23.56
CA ALA A 1062 -44.66 -37.33 23.64
C ALA A 1062 -45.11 -37.72 25.07
N SER A 1063 -44.32 -37.42 26.11
CA SER A 1063 -44.58 -37.82 27.50
C SER A 1063 -45.11 -36.69 28.41
N LEU A 1064 -45.36 -35.50 27.86
CA LEU A 1064 -45.68 -34.30 28.63
C LEU A 1064 -47.19 -34.02 28.73
N SER A 1065 -47.63 -33.36 29.81
CA SER A 1065 -49.04 -32.95 29.94
C SER A 1065 -49.42 -31.91 28.89
N THR A 1066 -50.71 -31.64 28.71
CA THR A 1066 -51.19 -30.59 27.80
C THR A 1066 -50.64 -29.21 28.16
N THR A 1067 -50.37 -28.95 29.43
CA THR A 1067 -49.75 -27.71 29.92
C THR A 1067 -48.26 -27.68 29.63
N ASP A 1068 -47.55 -28.77 29.92
CA ASP A 1068 -46.09 -28.83 29.79
C ASP A 1068 -45.64 -28.85 28.32
N ARG A 1069 -46.45 -29.45 27.42
CA ARG A 1069 -46.21 -29.38 25.97
C ARG A 1069 -46.24 -27.96 25.42
N TYR A 1070 -47.09 -27.09 25.97
CA TYR A 1070 -47.11 -25.67 25.59
C TYR A 1070 -45.83 -24.95 26.06
N VAL A 1071 -45.31 -25.29 27.24
CA VAL A 1071 -44.02 -24.77 27.74
C VAL A 1071 -42.85 -25.25 26.87
N ALA A 1072 -42.81 -26.55 26.52
CA ALA A 1072 -41.78 -27.12 25.65
C ALA A 1072 -41.79 -26.51 24.23
N LEU A 1073 -42.99 -26.25 23.66
CA LEU A 1073 -43.12 -25.54 22.38
C LEU A 1073 -42.64 -24.09 22.46
N GLN A 1074 -42.96 -23.36 23.54
CA GLN A 1074 -42.39 -22.01 23.74
C GLN A 1074 -40.87 -22.03 23.95
N GLN A 1075 -40.31 -23.06 24.59
CA GLN A 1075 -38.86 -23.22 24.72
C GLN A 1075 -38.21 -23.45 23.34
N ARG A 1076 -38.75 -24.36 22.52
CA ARG A 1076 -38.28 -24.56 21.14
C ARG A 1076 -38.36 -23.27 20.31
N GLN A 1077 -39.49 -22.57 20.34
CA GLN A 1077 -39.66 -21.31 19.62
C GLN A 1077 -38.57 -20.29 20.00
N ARG A 1078 -38.31 -20.10 21.31
CA ARG A 1078 -37.22 -19.23 21.78
C ARG A 1078 -35.84 -19.66 21.29
N THR A 1079 -35.53 -20.97 21.30
CA THR A 1079 -34.24 -21.45 20.77
C THR A 1079 -34.08 -21.16 19.27
N THR A 1080 -35.14 -21.30 18.47
CA THR A 1080 -35.11 -20.88 17.05
C THR A 1080 -35.02 -19.37 16.86
N GLU A 1081 -35.66 -18.57 17.70
CA GLU A 1081 -35.55 -17.10 17.66
C GLU A 1081 -34.13 -16.62 17.98
N ILE A 1082 -33.47 -17.23 18.97
CA ILE A 1082 -32.06 -16.97 19.33
C ILE A 1082 -31.12 -17.33 18.18
N LEU A 1083 -31.33 -18.49 17.54
CA LEU A 1083 -30.55 -18.91 16.36
C LEU A 1083 -30.70 -17.93 15.19
N ILE A 1084 -31.93 -17.48 14.90
CA ILE A 1084 -32.21 -16.49 13.84
C ILE A 1084 -31.51 -15.16 14.17
N GLN A 1085 -31.63 -14.65 15.41
CA GLN A 1085 -30.97 -13.41 15.83
C GLN A 1085 -29.44 -13.49 15.68
N LYS A 1086 -28.81 -14.62 16.03
CA LYS A 1086 -27.36 -14.82 15.82
C LYS A 1086 -27.00 -14.79 14.33
N ILE A 1087 -27.80 -15.42 13.46
CA ILE A 1087 -27.61 -15.39 12.00
C ILE A 1087 -27.76 -13.96 11.45
N GLU A 1088 -28.76 -13.19 11.90
CA GLU A 1088 -28.96 -11.81 11.43
C GLU A 1088 -27.84 -10.87 11.91
N MET A 1089 -27.38 -11.01 13.16
CA MET A 1089 -26.21 -10.28 13.65
C MET A 1089 -24.94 -10.62 12.86
N LEU A 1090 -24.75 -11.88 12.45
CA LEU A 1090 -23.65 -12.29 11.58
C LEU A 1090 -23.80 -11.72 10.17
N ARG A 1091 -25.03 -11.67 9.61
CA ARG A 1091 -25.32 -11.02 8.32
C ARG A 1091 -24.99 -9.52 8.36
N GLU A 1092 -25.42 -8.78 9.38
CA GLU A 1092 -25.04 -7.36 9.52
C GLU A 1092 -23.53 -7.16 9.75
N ARG A 1093 -22.86 -8.09 10.45
CA ARG A 1093 -21.41 -8.04 10.64
C ARG A 1093 -20.67 -8.31 9.32
N LEU A 1094 -21.22 -9.14 8.45
CA LEU A 1094 -20.71 -9.40 7.11
C LEU A 1094 -20.88 -8.18 6.20
N THR A 1095 -22.08 -7.59 6.10
CA THR A 1095 -22.31 -6.42 5.23
C THR A 1095 -21.44 -5.22 5.64
N ARG A 1096 -21.27 -4.97 6.95
CA ARG A 1096 -20.33 -3.95 7.46
C ARG A 1096 -18.87 -4.25 7.11
N LYS A 1097 -18.47 -5.52 7.06
CA LYS A 1097 -17.13 -5.92 6.57
C LYS A 1097 -17.01 -5.71 5.05
N GLU A 1098 -18.03 -6.03 4.27
CA GLU A 1098 -18.06 -5.81 2.82
C GLU A 1098 -18.03 -4.31 2.46
N GLU A 1099 -18.70 -3.46 3.24
CA GLU A 1099 -18.59 -2.00 3.14
C GLU A 1099 -17.16 -1.51 3.45
N LEU A 1100 -16.58 -1.96 4.57
CA LEU A 1100 -15.21 -1.62 4.96
C LEU A 1100 -14.16 -2.10 3.94
N LEU A 1101 -14.32 -3.31 3.39
CA LEU A 1101 -13.46 -3.84 2.32
C LEU A 1101 -13.57 -2.99 1.05
N ARG A 1102 -14.78 -2.59 0.64
CA ARG A 1102 -14.97 -1.68 -0.51
C ARG A 1102 -14.39 -0.29 -0.28
N ASP A 1103 -14.27 0.18 0.96
CA ASP A 1103 -13.55 1.41 1.29
C ASP A 1103 -12.02 1.21 1.26
N TYR A 1104 -11.50 0.09 1.76
CA TYR A 1104 -10.10 -0.27 1.59
C TYR A 1104 -9.70 -0.46 0.12
N GLU A 1105 -10.57 -1.00 -0.74
CA GLU A 1105 -10.34 -1.09 -2.20
C GLU A 1105 -10.21 0.30 -2.84
N LYS A 1106 -11.04 1.27 -2.43
CA LYS A 1106 -10.93 2.67 -2.88
C LYS A 1106 -9.62 3.30 -2.42
N ASP A 1107 -9.23 3.08 -1.17
CA ASP A 1107 -7.99 3.63 -0.61
C ASP A 1107 -6.74 2.97 -1.20
N LEU A 1108 -6.78 1.67 -1.50
CA LEU A 1108 -5.75 0.99 -2.29
C LEU A 1108 -5.68 1.55 -3.73
N GLY A 1109 -6.82 1.91 -4.31
CA GLY A 1109 -6.90 2.61 -5.59
C GLY A 1109 -6.24 4.00 -5.56
N LYS A 1110 -6.49 4.78 -4.52
CA LYS A 1110 -5.81 6.08 -4.28
C LYS A 1110 -4.30 5.88 -4.07
N LEU A 1111 -3.91 4.85 -3.31
CA LEU A 1111 -2.50 4.55 -3.05
C LEU A 1111 -1.75 4.19 -4.35
N ARG A 1112 -2.34 3.36 -5.21
CA ARG A 1112 -1.79 3.05 -6.55
C ARG A 1112 -1.66 4.29 -7.43
N GLN A 1113 -2.64 5.20 -7.40
CA GLN A 1113 -2.55 6.48 -8.13
C GLN A 1113 -1.43 7.38 -7.58
N ALA A 1114 -1.30 7.48 -6.25
CA ALA A 1114 -0.20 8.21 -5.62
C ALA A 1114 1.17 7.58 -5.90
N GLU A 1115 1.25 6.25 -6.00
CA GLU A 1115 2.47 5.51 -6.33
C GLU A 1115 2.88 5.69 -7.81
N ILE A 1116 1.92 5.76 -8.74
CA ILE A 1116 2.18 6.12 -10.14
C ILE A 1116 2.70 7.56 -10.24
N LEU A 1117 2.02 8.51 -9.58
CA LEU A 1117 2.48 9.90 -9.51
C LEU A 1117 3.87 10.02 -8.86
N LEU A 1118 4.19 9.20 -7.85
CA LEU A 1118 5.52 9.15 -7.24
C LEU A 1118 6.57 8.62 -8.24
N ARG A 1119 6.27 7.58 -9.02
CA ARG A 1119 7.16 7.10 -10.09
C ARG A 1119 7.41 8.18 -11.14
N GLU A 1120 6.37 8.86 -11.62
CA GLU A 1120 6.50 9.98 -12.56
C GLU A 1120 7.38 11.12 -12.00
N LYS A 1121 7.22 11.48 -10.72
CA LYS A 1121 8.06 12.51 -10.08
C LYS A 1121 9.48 12.03 -9.82
N ASN A 1122 9.70 10.75 -9.53
CA ASN A 1122 11.04 10.19 -9.37
C ASN A 1122 11.81 10.15 -10.71
N VAL A 1123 11.16 9.85 -11.83
CA VAL A 1123 11.77 9.96 -13.16
C VAL A 1123 12.16 11.41 -13.44
N LEU A 1124 11.24 12.37 -13.25
CA LEU A 1124 11.55 13.79 -13.46
C LEU A 1124 12.64 14.33 -12.51
N LEU A 1125 12.76 13.79 -11.29
CA LEU A 1125 13.87 14.10 -10.38
C LEU A 1125 15.19 13.49 -10.85
N GLN A 1126 15.17 12.26 -11.37
CA GLN A 1126 16.35 11.60 -11.96
C GLN A 1126 16.84 12.36 -13.19
N ASP A 1127 15.93 12.79 -14.07
CA ASP A 1127 16.25 13.62 -15.24
C ASP A 1127 16.92 14.94 -14.79
N LEU A 1128 16.30 15.66 -13.84
CA LEU A 1128 16.86 16.89 -13.26
C LEU A 1128 18.19 16.68 -12.54
N GLU A 1129 18.42 15.52 -11.92
CA GLU A 1129 19.73 15.16 -11.37
C GLU A 1129 20.77 14.93 -12.47
N THR A 1130 20.42 14.29 -13.58
CA THR A 1130 21.35 14.12 -14.71
C THR A 1130 21.68 15.45 -15.40
N ASP A 1131 20.69 16.33 -15.59
CA ASP A 1131 20.89 17.69 -16.08
C ASP A 1131 21.79 18.50 -15.13
N LYS A 1132 21.56 18.40 -13.81
CA LYS A 1132 22.40 19.07 -12.82
C LYS A 1132 23.84 18.55 -12.87
N ARG A 1133 24.04 17.22 -12.90
CA ARG A 1133 25.40 16.62 -13.00
C ARG A 1133 26.10 17.08 -14.27
N ALA A 1134 25.42 17.08 -15.42
CA ALA A 1134 25.96 17.60 -16.67
C ALA A 1134 26.34 19.09 -16.60
N LYS A 1135 25.58 19.91 -15.85
CA LYS A 1135 25.90 21.33 -15.60
C LYS A 1135 27.04 21.53 -14.60
N ASP A 1136 27.15 20.69 -13.57
CA ASP A 1136 28.27 20.69 -12.64
C ASP A 1136 29.57 20.24 -13.36
N ASP A 1137 29.50 19.23 -14.25
CA ASP A 1137 30.60 18.79 -15.11
C ASP A 1137 31.02 19.85 -16.14
N GLU A 1138 30.06 20.52 -16.80
CA GLU A 1138 30.33 21.66 -17.69
C GLU A 1138 31.02 22.81 -16.92
N ALA A 1139 30.55 23.11 -15.70
CA ALA A 1139 31.17 24.13 -14.85
C ALA A 1139 32.59 23.74 -14.37
N LEU A 1140 32.84 22.45 -14.09
CA LEU A 1140 34.17 21.93 -13.78
C LEU A 1140 35.11 21.98 -14.98
N PHE A 1141 34.64 21.59 -16.17
CA PHE A 1141 35.38 21.70 -17.43
C PHE A 1141 35.76 23.16 -17.71
N LEU A 1142 34.80 24.08 -17.65
CA LEU A 1142 35.04 25.52 -17.84
C LEU A 1142 36.01 26.10 -16.79
N ARG A 1143 35.92 25.68 -15.52
CA ARG A 1143 36.88 26.07 -14.46
C ARG A 1143 38.29 25.55 -14.74
N ASN A 1144 38.43 24.32 -15.23
CA ASN A 1144 39.72 23.74 -15.59
C ASN A 1144 40.32 24.45 -16.81
N THR A 1145 39.56 24.69 -17.88
CA THR A 1145 39.99 25.48 -19.04
C THR A 1145 40.37 26.91 -18.66
N LEU A 1146 39.65 27.54 -17.72
CA LEU A 1146 39.97 28.87 -17.20
C LEU A 1146 41.25 28.86 -16.37
N ARG A 1147 41.51 27.81 -15.57
CA ARG A 1147 42.80 27.63 -14.87
C ARG A 1147 43.95 27.42 -15.85
N GLU A 1148 43.79 26.53 -16.84
CA GLU A 1148 44.82 26.28 -17.86
C GLU A 1148 45.16 27.54 -18.66
N THR A 1149 44.15 28.33 -19.06
CA THR A 1149 44.40 29.61 -19.76
C THR A 1149 45.03 30.66 -18.86
N GLN A 1150 44.71 30.70 -17.56
CA GLN A 1150 45.41 31.54 -16.58
C GLN A 1150 46.87 31.10 -16.37
N ASP A 1151 47.14 29.80 -16.27
CA ASP A 1151 48.49 29.27 -16.07
C ASP A 1151 49.36 29.43 -17.32
N ASN A 1152 48.80 29.23 -18.51
CA ASN A 1152 49.44 29.58 -19.78
C ASN A 1152 49.77 31.08 -19.85
N LEU A 1153 48.83 31.96 -19.50
CA LEU A 1153 49.06 33.41 -19.44
C LEU A 1153 50.12 33.79 -18.39
N ASN A 1154 50.16 33.10 -17.25
CA ASN A 1154 51.18 33.30 -16.22
C ASN A 1154 52.56 32.79 -16.67
N GLN A 1155 52.61 31.69 -17.44
CA GLN A 1155 53.83 31.20 -18.10
C GLN A 1155 54.32 32.19 -19.16
N GLU A 1156 53.44 32.74 -20.01
CA GLU A 1156 53.80 33.79 -20.96
C GLU A 1156 54.25 35.09 -20.28
N LYS A 1157 53.65 35.49 -19.15
CA LYS A 1157 54.14 36.62 -18.35
C LYS A 1157 55.55 36.35 -17.80
N ARG A 1158 55.81 35.14 -17.27
CA ARG A 1158 57.14 34.73 -16.77
C ARG A 1158 58.19 34.70 -17.89
N THR A 1159 57.87 34.15 -19.06
CA THR A 1159 58.81 34.12 -20.20
C THR A 1159 59.02 35.52 -20.77
N ASN A 1160 57.98 36.35 -20.91
CA ASN A 1160 58.14 37.75 -21.35
C ASN A 1160 58.99 38.58 -20.37
N SER A 1161 58.79 38.43 -19.06
CA SER A 1161 59.67 39.06 -18.06
C SER A 1161 61.11 38.55 -18.15
N SER A 1162 61.32 37.26 -18.40
CA SER A 1162 62.66 36.69 -18.63
C SER A 1162 63.30 37.19 -19.93
N ILE A 1163 62.52 37.41 -20.99
CA ILE A 1163 62.97 37.98 -22.26
C ILE A 1163 63.28 39.48 -22.12
N LYS A 1164 62.48 40.23 -21.34
CA LYS A 1164 62.79 41.63 -20.99
C LYS A 1164 64.06 41.72 -20.15
N LEU A 1165 64.23 40.88 -19.13
CA LEU A 1165 65.48 40.82 -18.36
C LEU A 1165 66.70 40.49 -19.25
N ARG A 1166 66.57 39.53 -20.17
CA ARG A 1166 67.63 39.25 -21.16
C ARG A 1166 67.91 40.44 -22.08
N ARG A 1167 66.89 41.09 -22.66
CA ARG A 1167 67.08 42.30 -23.46
C ARG A 1167 67.75 43.43 -22.68
N ASN A 1168 67.33 43.70 -21.45
CA ASN A 1168 67.95 44.72 -20.61
C ASN A 1168 69.43 44.38 -20.31
N ILE A 1169 69.76 43.09 -20.15
CA ILE A 1169 71.15 42.63 -20.01
C ILE A 1169 71.93 42.78 -21.33
N ASP A 1170 71.35 42.42 -22.47
CA ASP A 1170 71.97 42.56 -23.80
C ASP A 1170 72.18 44.05 -24.18
N GLU A 1171 71.23 44.93 -23.83
CA GLU A 1171 71.31 46.40 -23.97
C GLU A 1171 72.34 47.01 -23.00
N SER A 1172 72.43 46.50 -21.77
CA SER A 1172 73.47 46.91 -20.81
C SER A 1172 74.87 46.46 -21.26
N GLN A 1173 75.01 45.24 -21.77
CA GLN A 1173 76.27 44.72 -22.29
C GLN A 1173 76.70 45.42 -23.58
N THR A 1174 75.77 45.71 -24.50
CA THR A 1174 76.10 46.49 -25.71
C THR A 1174 76.45 47.95 -25.39
N THR A 1175 75.79 48.59 -24.41
CA THR A 1175 76.19 49.95 -23.98
C THR A 1175 77.50 49.98 -23.19
N GLU A 1176 77.84 48.94 -22.40
CA GLU A 1176 79.18 48.77 -21.83
C GLU A 1176 80.25 48.54 -22.92
N LEU A 1177 79.99 47.68 -23.90
CA LEU A 1177 80.93 47.40 -24.99
C LEU A 1177 81.20 48.66 -25.83
N ILE A 1178 80.16 49.46 -26.11
CA ILE A 1178 80.29 50.75 -26.80
C ILE A 1178 81.08 51.76 -25.95
N ARG A 1179 80.89 51.80 -24.62
CA ARG A 1179 81.71 52.64 -23.72
C ARG A 1179 83.16 52.20 -23.61
N ARG A 1180 83.47 50.90 -23.78
CA ARG A 1180 84.83 50.35 -23.68
C ARG A 1180 85.62 50.37 -25.01
N SER A 1181 84.99 50.62 -26.16
CA SER A 1181 85.66 50.59 -27.48
C SER A 1181 86.34 51.89 -27.92
N GLY A 1182 86.26 52.97 -27.13
CA GLY A 1182 86.78 54.29 -27.49
C GLY A 1182 88.25 54.54 -27.15
N GLY A 1183 89.20 53.73 -27.61
CA GLY A 1183 90.62 53.96 -27.26
C GLY A 1183 91.70 53.12 -27.96
N SER A 1184 92.46 53.78 -28.83
CA SER A 1184 93.80 53.40 -29.34
C SER A 1184 93.95 52.18 -30.27
N LYS A 1185 95.11 52.14 -30.96
CA LYS A 1185 95.50 51.17 -32.00
C LYS A 1185 96.71 50.34 -31.51
N VAL A 1186 96.92 49.18 -32.15
CA VAL A 1186 98.20 48.63 -32.71
C VAL A 1186 98.22 47.09 -32.69
N THR A 1187 98.88 46.52 -33.69
CA THR A 1187 99.15 45.10 -34.02
C THR A 1187 99.97 44.35 -32.94
N LEU A 1188 100.10 43.01 -32.90
CA LEU A 1188 100.31 42.02 -33.99
C LEU A 1188 99.92 40.56 -33.56
N HIS A 1189 100.05 39.59 -34.49
CA HIS A 1189 99.79 38.12 -34.44
C HIS A 1189 99.82 37.39 -33.06
N HIS A 1190 98.99 36.36 -32.80
CA HIS A 1190 98.97 35.04 -33.50
C HIS A 1190 97.64 34.24 -33.43
N HIS A 1191 97.67 32.99 -33.92
CA HIS A 1191 96.57 32.03 -34.20
C HIS A 1191 95.42 31.87 -33.18
N CYS A 1192 94.21 31.60 -33.70
CA CYS A 1192 93.19 30.73 -33.09
C CYS A 1192 92.28 30.10 -34.19
N PRO A 1193 91.59 28.97 -33.94
CA PRO A 1193 90.96 28.14 -34.99
C PRO A 1193 89.48 28.47 -35.30
N PRO A 1194 88.91 27.95 -36.40
CA PRO A 1194 87.48 28.10 -36.71
C PRO A 1194 86.60 27.10 -35.95
N ASP A 1195 85.49 27.58 -35.37
CA ASP A 1195 84.14 27.01 -35.58
C ASP A 1195 83.05 27.73 -34.75
N ALA A 1196 82.19 28.50 -35.43
CA ALA A 1196 81.01 29.13 -34.84
C ALA A 1196 79.74 29.04 -35.71
N SER A 1197 79.86 28.62 -36.97
CA SER A 1197 78.75 28.54 -37.94
C SER A 1197 77.89 27.28 -37.81
N GLY A 1198 78.42 26.20 -37.22
CA GLY A 1198 77.72 24.92 -37.10
C GLY A 1198 76.49 24.96 -36.19
N LYS A 1199 76.59 25.56 -34.99
CA LYS A 1199 75.54 25.53 -33.96
C LYS A 1199 74.25 26.25 -34.36
N ILE A 1200 74.32 27.27 -35.22
CA ILE A 1200 73.13 27.96 -35.72
C ILE A 1200 72.42 27.12 -36.80
N ARG A 1201 73.17 26.36 -37.62
CA ARG A 1201 72.60 25.45 -38.61
C ARG A 1201 71.93 24.23 -37.97
N THR A 1202 72.50 23.63 -36.91
CA THR A 1202 71.87 22.50 -36.21
C THR A 1202 70.58 22.91 -35.52
N VAL A 1203 70.56 24.01 -34.76
CA VAL A 1203 69.32 24.49 -34.10
C VAL A 1203 68.21 24.81 -35.12
N LYS A 1204 68.55 25.40 -36.29
CA LYS A 1204 67.56 25.64 -37.36
C LYS A 1204 67.10 24.35 -38.03
N HIS A 1205 67.98 23.37 -38.21
CA HIS A 1205 67.62 22.05 -38.72
C HIS A 1205 66.67 21.32 -37.76
N ASP A 1206 66.94 21.32 -36.46
CA ASP A 1206 66.13 20.62 -35.46
C ASP A 1206 64.77 21.30 -35.26
N LEU A 1207 64.70 22.64 -35.37
CA LEU A 1207 63.44 23.36 -35.40
C LEU A 1207 62.61 22.99 -36.64
N ASN A 1208 63.22 23.00 -37.82
CA ASN A 1208 62.55 22.60 -39.06
C ASN A 1208 62.12 21.13 -39.04
N GLN A 1209 62.91 20.23 -38.43
CA GLN A 1209 62.54 18.82 -38.30
C GLN A 1209 61.40 18.62 -37.28
N LYS A 1210 61.32 19.43 -36.22
CA LYS A 1210 60.15 19.44 -35.31
C LYS A 1210 58.90 19.98 -35.99
N ILE A 1211 59.02 21.01 -36.83
CA ILE A 1211 57.92 21.52 -37.65
C ILE A 1211 57.45 20.44 -38.62
N ALA A 1212 58.34 19.83 -39.40
CA ALA A 1212 57.99 18.75 -40.33
C ALA A 1212 57.35 17.52 -39.66
N ARG A 1213 57.76 17.18 -38.41
CA ARG A 1213 57.08 16.14 -37.62
C ARG A 1213 55.66 16.56 -37.22
N LYS A 1214 55.45 17.81 -36.79
CA LYS A 1214 54.11 18.33 -36.49
C LYS A 1214 53.22 18.46 -37.73
N ASP A 1215 53.77 18.84 -38.88
CA ASP A 1215 53.03 18.91 -40.14
C ASP A 1215 52.60 17.49 -40.60
N TYR A 1216 53.43 16.47 -40.36
CA TYR A 1216 53.08 15.07 -40.57
C TYR A 1216 52.00 14.59 -39.58
N GLU A 1217 52.17 14.86 -38.29
CA GLU A 1217 51.22 14.52 -37.20
C GLU A 1217 49.84 15.16 -37.41
N ILE A 1218 49.80 16.44 -37.81
CA ILE A 1218 48.57 17.14 -38.20
C ILE A 1218 47.95 16.53 -39.47
N LYS A 1219 48.77 15.96 -40.37
CA LYS A 1219 48.27 15.31 -41.58
C LYS A 1219 47.68 13.93 -41.30
N THR A 1220 48.28 13.12 -40.41
CA THR A 1220 47.70 11.84 -39.95
C THR A 1220 46.42 12.10 -39.14
N LEU A 1221 46.42 13.04 -38.19
CA LEU A 1221 45.22 13.39 -37.42
C LEU A 1221 44.07 13.90 -38.31
N LYS A 1222 44.37 14.61 -39.41
CA LYS A 1222 43.35 15.01 -40.41
C LYS A 1222 42.86 13.84 -41.27
N GLN A 1223 43.70 12.84 -41.53
CA GLN A 1223 43.29 11.62 -42.22
C GLN A 1223 42.41 10.77 -41.31
N GLU A 1224 42.84 10.52 -40.08
CA GLU A 1224 42.07 9.81 -39.03
C GLU A 1224 40.71 10.48 -38.77
N LEU A 1225 40.66 11.82 -38.74
CA LEU A 1225 39.40 12.57 -38.60
C LEU A 1225 38.48 12.42 -39.82
N ASN A 1226 39.02 12.34 -41.03
CA ASN A 1226 38.23 12.08 -42.23
C ASN A 1226 37.72 10.64 -42.27
N GLU A 1227 38.55 9.66 -41.92
CA GLU A 1227 38.16 8.24 -41.82
C GLU A 1227 37.09 8.04 -40.71
N ALA A 1228 37.16 8.81 -39.62
CA ALA A 1228 36.11 8.88 -38.60
C ALA A 1228 34.81 9.53 -39.11
N LEU A 1229 34.90 10.58 -39.94
CA LEU A 1229 33.73 11.21 -40.58
C LEU A 1229 33.07 10.29 -41.61
N ASP A 1230 33.85 9.57 -42.42
CA ASP A 1230 33.34 8.63 -43.42
C ASP A 1230 32.67 7.42 -42.74
N THR A 1231 33.26 6.86 -41.68
CA THR A 1231 32.62 5.79 -40.90
C THR A 1231 31.38 6.24 -40.14
N LEU A 1232 31.34 7.48 -39.63
CA LEU A 1232 30.13 8.08 -39.05
C LEU A 1232 29.04 8.29 -40.11
N SER A 1233 29.42 8.66 -41.33
CA SER A 1233 28.52 8.79 -42.48
C SER A 1233 27.93 7.44 -42.89
N GLU A 1234 28.75 6.38 -42.98
CA GLU A 1234 28.27 5.02 -43.22
C GLU A 1234 27.31 4.55 -42.11
N GLN A 1235 27.63 4.79 -40.84
CA GLN A 1235 26.74 4.45 -39.72
C GLN A 1235 25.42 5.22 -39.80
N SER A 1236 25.44 6.52 -40.13
CA SER A 1236 24.23 7.33 -40.32
C SER A 1236 23.38 6.79 -41.48
N HIS A 1237 24.00 6.44 -42.62
CA HIS A 1237 23.31 5.79 -43.73
C HIS A 1237 22.71 4.42 -43.35
N LYS A 1238 23.39 3.65 -42.49
CA LYS A 1238 22.94 2.33 -42.03
C LYS A 1238 21.78 2.42 -41.05
N VAL A 1239 21.81 3.38 -40.12
CA VAL A 1239 20.66 3.73 -39.27
C VAL A 1239 19.47 4.13 -40.15
N ARG A 1240 19.69 4.99 -41.16
CA ARG A 1240 18.64 5.43 -42.08
C ARG A 1240 18.04 4.29 -42.93
N GLN A 1241 18.82 3.27 -43.27
CA GLN A 1241 18.29 2.04 -43.89
C GLN A 1241 17.43 1.23 -42.92
N LEU A 1242 17.82 1.12 -41.65
CA LEU A 1242 17.03 0.45 -40.62
C LEU A 1242 15.72 1.21 -40.31
N GLU A 1243 15.73 2.54 -40.34
CA GLU A 1243 14.52 3.36 -40.24
C GLU A 1243 13.54 3.13 -41.41
N ILE A 1244 14.06 2.93 -42.62
CA ILE A 1244 13.24 2.62 -43.80
C ILE A 1244 12.67 1.20 -43.68
N GLN A 1245 13.49 0.20 -43.36
CA GLN A 1245 13.05 -1.19 -43.14
C GLN A 1245 12.03 -1.31 -42.00
N SER A 1246 12.16 -0.48 -40.95
CA SER A 1246 11.18 -0.38 -39.87
C SER A 1246 9.83 0.14 -40.36
N LYS A 1247 9.81 1.16 -41.23
CA LYS A 1247 8.57 1.66 -41.86
C LYS A 1247 7.92 0.64 -42.79
N ASP A 1248 8.70 0.02 -43.67
CA ASP A 1248 8.21 -1.02 -44.58
C ASP A 1248 7.63 -2.23 -43.80
N GLY A 1249 8.20 -2.54 -42.64
CA GLY A 1249 7.69 -3.57 -41.73
C GLY A 1249 6.38 -3.22 -41.01
N ILE A 1250 6.11 -1.93 -40.77
CA ILE A 1250 4.86 -1.46 -40.15
C ILE A 1250 3.70 -1.54 -41.14
N ASP A 1251 3.88 -1.10 -42.39
CA ASP A 1251 2.83 -1.17 -43.42
C ASP A 1251 2.48 -2.62 -43.79
N GLY A 1252 3.45 -3.55 -43.69
CA GLY A 1252 3.21 -4.99 -43.89
C GLY A 1252 2.28 -5.66 -42.88
N SER A 1253 2.02 -5.02 -41.72
CA SER A 1253 1.21 -5.61 -40.64
C SER A 1253 -0.32 -5.45 -40.81
N ASN A 1254 -0.77 -4.58 -41.71
CA ASN A 1254 -2.19 -4.21 -41.90
C ASN A 1254 -2.95 -5.05 -42.95
N VAL A 1255 -2.41 -6.20 -43.40
CA VAL A 1255 -2.93 -6.95 -44.57
C VAL A 1255 -3.40 -8.38 -44.21
N LEU A 1256 -3.40 -8.78 -42.93
CA LEU A 1256 -3.75 -10.14 -42.49
C LEU A 1256 -4.94 -10.23 -41.49
N THR A 1257 -6.00 -9.47 -41.76
CA THR A 1257 -7.34 -9.70 -41.18
C THR A 1257 -8.44 -9.52 -42.25
N SER A 1258 -8.65 -10.57 -43.04
CA SER A 1258 -9.84 -10.81 -43.87
C SER A 1258 -10.17 -12.30 -43.91
#